data_AF-A0A8J2QHS1-F1
#
_entry.id   AF-A0A8J2QHS1-F1
#
_cell.length_a   1.000
_cell.length_b   1.000
_cell.length_c   1.000
_cell.angle_alpha   90.00
_cell.angle_beta   90.00
_cell.angle_gamma   90.00
#
_symmetry.space_group_name_H-M   'P 1'
#
loop_
_entity.id
_entity.type
_entity.pdbx_description
1 polymer ?
#
loop_
_entity_poly.entity_id
_entity_poly.type
_entity_poly.pdbx_seq_one_letter_code
_entity_poly.pdbx_strand_id
1 'polypeptide(L)'
;MRRENDPRPITQLNATDVGAHELTLRWDRPAGDYTDFEVQYLAAADQLETRTTSELELRLDGLSPYTLYTFTVVVRSGKPATILMSSRAHSAVVRTLQAPPAAPVRFQPSDATPTELAFAWDLPAADAHGLLRGFVLEYASVEDPSDIHTIEFSPDARSGRVSGLTAGGEYEFRLSAESGAGRGASARWKQRMAIAAPPRPRPHALPAEVASRRTSSSVAVRFRSDYFSAANGNVTGYTLVVGEEPREDTPAPLPSWRDVHRLPLWPPYQVTEPYYPFRTSAVEEFVIGAERCELDSPPYCNGPLKPGARYYVKLRAFTARDKFTDTAYTLVYTEADNTGWIAGGAVCAAALCAAGAGALVLRRRRARASPAAVPATQASRPVRVSDFIDHYRLMSADSDFRFSEEFEELKHVGREQPCTAADLPCNRPKNRFTNILPYDHSRYKLQPVDDEEGSDYINANYVPGHNSPREFIVTQGPLHCTRDDFWRMCWESGSRAIVMLTRCVEKGREKCDRYWPYDTRPVYYGDIAVTSLNESRFPDWTVTELAVCRGAEQRVVTHFHFTTWPDFGVPDPPTALARFVRAFRERCPADGRPVVVHCSAGVGRSGTFITLDRALQQLAAHADTLDIFGMVHAMRRERVWMVQTEQQYICIHQCVVAALEGADLAPPSPPPNNHHLNPAFEGGG
;
A
#
# COMPACT_ATOMS: atom_id res chain seq x y z
N MET A 1 -5.83 -91.09 -12.99
CA MET A 1 -6.75 -90.37 -13.89
C MET A 1 -6.74 -88.91 -13.48
N ARG A 2 -6.18 -88.02 -14.32
CA ARG A 2 -6.23 -86.57 -14.09
C ARG A 2 -7.68 -86.13 -14.27
N ARG A 3 -8.20 -85.30 -13.36
CA ARG A 3 -9.57 -84.76 -13.44
C ARG A 3 -9.73 -84.03 -14.77
N GLU A 4 -10.67 -84.47 -15.58
CA GLU A 4 -10.98 -83.93 -16.90
C GLU A 4 -11.86 -82.66 -16.82
N ASN A 5 -12.14 -82.18 -15.61
CA ASN A 5 -13.14 -81.15 -15.31
C ASN A 5 -12.56 -79.82 -14.75
N ASP A 6 -11.25 -79.58 -14.83
CA ASP A 6 -10.65 -78.32 -14.37
C ASP A 6 -10.59 -77.29 -15.53
N PRO A 7 -11.01 -76.02 -15.33
CA PRO A 7 -11.00 -75.00 -16.38
C PRO A 7 -9.58 -74.71 -16.88
N ARG A 8 -9.36 -74.71 -18.21
CA ARG A 8 -8.08 -74.32 -18.81
C ARG A 8 -8.05 -72.82 -19.13
N PRO A 9 -6.86 -72.18 -19.12
CA PRO A 9 -6.72 -70.80 -19.53
C PRO A 9 -6.98 -70.63 -21.04
N ILE A 10 -7.35 -69.42 -21.43
CA ILE A 10 -7.32 -68.98 -22.83
C ILE A 10 -5.88 -68.96 -23.37
N THR A 11 -5.72 -68.98 -24.70
CA THR A 11 -4.40 -68.93 -25.35
C THR A 11 -4.13 -67.63 -26.10
N GLN A 12 -5.19 -66.89 -26.44
CA GLN A 12 -5.13 -65.60 -27.13
C GLN A 12 -6.04 -64.58 -26.44
N LEU A 13 -5.51 -63.37 -26.24
CA LEU A 13 -6.26 -62.22 -25.76
C LEU A 13 -5.88 -61.00 -26.59
N ASN A 14 -6.83 -60.51 -27.39
CA ASN A 14 -6.64 -59.38 -28.29
C ASN A 14 -7.60 -58.24 -27.93
N ALA A 15 -7.17 -57.01 -28.15
CA ALA A 15 -8.06 -55.85 -28.09
C ALA A 15 -8.45 -55.41 -29.51
N THR A 16 -9.75 -55.19 -29.72
CA THR A 16 -10.33 -54.60 -30.92
C THR A 16 -11.07 -53.31 -30.54
N ASP A 17 -11.40 -52.50 -31.56
CA ASP A 17 -12.19 -51.27 -31.37
C ASP A 17 -11.61 -50.34 -30.29
N VAL A 18 -10.28 -50.18 -30.29
CA VAL A 18 -9.56 -49.40 -29.28
C VAL A 18 -9.85 -47.92 -29.49
N GLY A 19 -10.64 -47.34 -28.58
CA GLY A 19 -10.89 -45.91 -28.47
C GLY A 19 -10.01 -45.24 -27.41
N ALA A 20 -10.28 -43.96 -27.14
CA ALA A 20 -9.57 -43.23 -26.08
C ALA A 20 -10.10 -43.55 -24.67
N HIS A 21 -11.39 -43.87 -24.56
CA HIS A 21 -12.05 -44.17 -23.29
C HIS A 21 -12.66 -45.56 -23.23
N GLU A 22 -12.53 -46.34 -24.31
CA GLU A 22 -13.17 -47.64 -24.44
C GLU A 22 -12.30 -48.59 -25.26
N LEU A 23 -12.48 -49.89 -25.06
CA LEU A 23 -11.96 -50.93 -25.93
C LEU A 23 -12.77 -52.22 -25.76
N THR A 24 -12.66 -53.12 -26.73
CA THR A 24 -13.26 -54.45 -26.65
C THR A 24 -12.17 -55.50 -26.54
N LEU A 25 -12.18 -56.29 -25.48
CA LEU A 25 -11.32 -57.47 -25.33
C LEU A 25 -12.00 -58.68 -25.96
N ARG A 26 -11.24 -59.49 -26.69
CA ARG A 26 -11.69 -60.73 -27.33
C ARG A 26 -10.68 -61.85 -27.11
N TRP A 27 -11.16 -63.04 -26.79
CA TRP A 27 -10.31 -64.21 -26.55
C TRP A 27 -10.85 -65.48 -27.22
N ASP A 28 -9.97 -66.46 -27.37
CA ASP A 28 -10.32 -67.78 -27.89
C ASP A 28 -11.12 -68.59 -26.87
N ARG A 29 -11.95 -69.53 -27.36
CA ARG A 29 -12.71 -70.43 -26.49
C ARG A 29 -11.75 -71.34 -25.70
N PRO A 30 -11.78 -71.34 -24.36
CA PRO A 30 -10.88 -72.18 -23.57
C PRO A 30 -11.23 -73.66 -23.69
N ALA A 31 -10.24 -74.52 -23.51
CA ALA A 31 -10.43 -75.97 -23.46
C ALA A 31 -11.02 -76.41 -22.09
N GLY A 32 -11.91 -77.40 -22.09
CA GLY A 32 -12.58 -77.89 -20.87
C GLY A 32 -13.84 -77.09 -20.49
N ASP A 33 -14.42 -77.43 -19.34
CA ASP A 33 -15.66 -76.80 -18.86
C ASP A 33 -15.39 -75.41 -18.27
N TYR A 34 -16.22 -74.44 -18.64
CA TYR A 34 -16.21 -73.08 -18.10
C TYR A 34 -17.64 -72.54 -17.95
N THR A 35 -17.82 -71.64 -17.00
CA THR A 35 -19.10 -70.96 -16.74
C THR A 35 -19.05 -69.49 -17.13
N ASP A 36 -17.96 -68.82 -16.80
CA ASP A 36 -17.74 -67.41 -17.11
C ASP A 36 -16.24 -67.06 -17.06
N PHE A 37 -15.95 -65.81 -17.38
CA PHE A 37 -14.63 -65.21 -17.41
C PHE A 37 -14.59 -64.05 -16.42
N GLU A 38 -13.50 -63.98 -15.67
CA GLU A 38 -13.19 -62.84 -14.82
C GLU A 38 -12.05 -62.05 -15.45
N VAL A 39 -12.29 -60.76 -15.67
CA VAL A 39 -11.35 -59.81 -16.26
C VAL A 39 -10.95 -58.80 -15.18
N GLN A 40 -9.66 -58.71 -14.91
CA GLN A 40 -9.07 -57.81 -13.93
C GLN A 40 -8.15 -56.79 -14.61
N TYR A 41 -8.23 -55.54 -14.19
CA TYR A 41 -7.32 -54.48 -14.63
C TYR A 41 -7.22 -53.37 -13.58
N LEU A 42 -6.12 -52.62 -13.60
CA LEU A 42 -5.94 -51.46 -12.73
C LEU A 42 -6.54 -50.22 -13.41
N ALA A 43 -7.63 -49.68 -12.88
CA ALA A 43 -8.23 -48.43 -13.35
C ALA A 43 -7.45 -47.19 -12.87
N ALA A 44 -6.77 -47.31 -11.74
CA ALA A 44 -5.82 -46.33 -11.19
C ALA A 44 -4.72 -47.09 -10.42
N ALA A 45 -3.71 -46.37 -9.91
CA ALA A 45 -2.53 -46.98 -9.26
C ALA A 45 -2.89 -48.03 -8.18
N ASP A 46 -3.97 -47.79 -7.42
CA ASP A 46 -4.42 -48.67 -6.32
C ASP A 46 -5.88 -49.15 -6.49
N GLN A 47 -6.46 -49.04 -7.69
CA GLN A 47 -7.85 -49.42 -7.94
C GLN A 47 -7.92 -50.58 -8.93
N LEU A 48 -8.03 -51.80 -8.40
CA LEU A 48 -8.27 -53.01 -9.19
C LEU A 48 -9.76 -53.13 -9.51
N GLU A 49 -10.10 -53.04 -10.79
CA GLU A 49 -11.44 -53.31 -11.30
C GLU A 49 -11.54 -54.78 -11.71
N THR A 50 -12.69 -55.39 -11.39
CA THR A 50 -13.00 -56.78 -11.76
C THR A 50 -14.35 -56.81 -12.47
N ARG A 51 -14.37 -57.39 -13.67
CA ARG A 51 -15.57 -57.57 -14.49
C ARG A 51 -15.76 -59.03 -14.83
N THR A 52 -17.01 -59.47 -14.93
CA THR A 52 -17.33 -60.86 -15.25
C THR A 52 -18.27 -60.94 -16.43
N THR A 53 -18.03 -61.88 -17.35
CA THR A 53 -18.88 -62.12 -18.53
C THR A 53 -18.91 -63.60 -18.88
N SER A 54 -20.01 -64.08 -19.45
CA SER A 54 -20.10 -65.43 -20.04
C SER A 54 -19.70 -65.45 -21.51
N GLU A 55 -19.61 -64.27 -22.15
CA GLU A 55 -19.26 -64.13 -23.55
C GLU A 55 -17.74 -64.23 -23.77
N LEU A 56 -17.32 -64.53 -24.99
CA LEU A 56 -15.91 -64.54 -25.41
C LEU A 56 -15.35 -63.14 -25.73
N GLU A 57 -16.15 -62.12 -25.43
CA GLU A 57 -15.77 -60.71 -25.56
C GLU A 57 -16.28 -59.88 -24.38
N LEU A 58 -15.58 -58.78 -24.11
CA LEU A 58 -15.97 -57.81 -23.11
C LEU A 58 -15.62 -56.39 -23.57
N ARG A 59 -16.65 -55.56 -23.75
CA ARG A 59 -16.47 -54.11 -23.93
C ARG A 59 -16.24 -53.45 -22.57
N LEU A 60 -15.19 -52.64 -22.50
CA LEU A 60 -14.83 -51.85 -21.33
C LEU A 60 -14.91 -50.38 -21.70
N ASP A 61 -15.65 -49.60 -20.92
CA ASP A 61 -15.81 -48.15 -21.07
C ASP A 61 -15.23 -47.43 -19.83
N GLY A 62 -15.01 -46.12 -19.94
CA GLY A 62 -14.51 -45.28 -18.84
C GLY A 62 -13.01 -45.41 -18.56
N LEU A 63 -12.23 -45.89 -19.54
CA LEU A 63 -10.77 -45.95 -19.44
C LEU A 63 -10.15 -44.54 -19.58
N SER A 64 -9.01 -44.32 -18.91
CA SER A 64 -8.20 -43.11 -19.10
C SER A 64 -7.53 -43.09 -20.49
N PRO A 65 -7.53 -41.94 -21.19
CA PRO A 65 -6.86 -41.79 -22.48
C PRO A 65 -5.35 -41.99 -22.40
N TYR A 66 -4.76 -42.42 -23.51
CA TYR A 66 -3.32 -42.62 -23.69
C TYR A 66 -2.63 -43.43 -22.57
N THR A 67 -3.40 -44.29 -21.89
CA THR A 67 -2.96 -45.02 -20.70
C THR A 67 -2.68 -46.47 -21.07
N LEU A 68 -1.60 -47.02 -20.50
CA LEU A 68 -1.20 -48.41 -20.72
C LEU A 68 -1.89 -49.30 -19.69
N TYR A 69 -2.83 -50.11 -20.14
CA TYR A 69 -3.54 -51.08 -19.30
C TYR A 69 -2.98 -52.47 -19.47
N THR A 70 -2.93 -53.23 -18.37
CA THR A 70 -2.72 -54.68 -18.39
C THR A 70 -4.03 -55.35 -17.99
N PHE A 71 -4.66 -56.04 -18.93
CA PHE A 71 -5.87 -56.80 -18.69
C PHE A 71 -5.51 -58.25 -18.43
N THR A 72 -6.09 -58.84 -17.39
CA THR A 72 -5.87 -60.24 -17.01
C THR A 72 -7.18 -60.99 -17.02
N VAL A 73 -7.25 -62.07 -17.80
CA VAL A 73 -8.44 -62.92 -17.92
C VAL A 73 -8.18 -64.24 -17.21
N VAL A 74 -9.12 -64.63 -16.35
CA VAL A 74 -9.16 -65.91 -15.66
C VAL A 74 -10.45 -66.64 -16.06
N VAL A 75 -10.31 -67.90 -16.45
CA VAL A 75 -11.46 -68.76 -16.79
C VAL A 75 -11.97 -69.40 -15.50
N ARG A 76 -13.27 -69.30 -15.23
CA ARG A 76 -13.88 -69.91 -14.05
C ARG A 76 -14.87 -71.00 -14.45
N SER A 77 -14.98 -72.01 -13.61
CA SER A 77 -15.92 -73.12 -13.78
C SER A 77 -16.56 -73.50 -12.45
N GLY A 78 -17.89 -73.52 -12.43
CA GLY A 78 -18.70 -73.88 -11.27
C GLY A 78 -19.89 -72.93 -11.05
N LYS A 79 -20.88 -73.38 -10.26
CA LYS A 79 -22.00 -72.55 -9.77
C LYS A 79 -21.74 -72.11 -8.32
N PRO A 80 -22.43 -71.08 -7.79
CA PRO A 80 -22.28 -70.65 -6.39
C PRO A 80 -22.49 -71.76 -5.34
N ALA A 81 -23.25 -72.81 -5.70
CA ALA A 81 -23.50 -73.99 -4.85
C ALA A 81 -22.42 -75.09 -4.95
N THR A 82 -21.37 -74.89 -5.75
CA THR A 82 -20.27 -75.83 -5.98
C THR A 82 -18.92 -75.15 -5.76
N ILE A 83 -17.84 -75.91 -5.60
CA ILE A 83 -16.48 -75.36 -5.50
C ILE A 83 -16.15 -74.65 -6.83
N LEU A 84 -15.96 -73.33 -6.78
CA LEU A 84 -15.53 -72.52 -7.92
C LEU A 84 -14.06 -72.80 -8.20
N MET A 85 -13.75 -73.24 -9.42
CA MET A 85 -12.38 -73.46 -9.87
C MET A 85 -11.96 -72.36 -10.84
N SER A 86 -10.71 -71.92 -10.74
CA SER A 86 -10.11 -70.91 -11.61
C SER A 86 -8.90 -71.47 -12.36
N SER A 87 -8.75 -71.04 -13.60
CA SER A 87 -7.57 -71.35 -14.41
C SER A 87 -6.39 -70.43 -14.07
N ARG A 88 -5.24 -70.64 -14.72
CA ARG A 88 -4.12 -69.68 -14.66
C ARG A 88 -4.51 -68.38 -15.39
N ALA A 89 -4.06 -67.25 -14.86
CA ALA A 89 -4.23 -65.95 -15.49
C ALA A 89 -3.52 -65.88 -16.86
N HIS A 90 -4.18 -65.25 -17.84
CA HIS A 90 -3.58 -64.83 -19.10
C HIS A 90 -3.74 -63.32 -19.26
N SER A 91 -2.67 -62.61 -19.62
CA SER A 91 -2.67 -61.15 -19.62
C SER A 91 -2.26 -60.56 -20.97
N ALA A 92 -2.83 -59.42 -21.31
CA ALA A 92 -2.46 -58.62 -22.48
C ALA A 92 -2.31 -57.14 -22.10
N VAL A 93 -1.37 -56.47 -22.77
CA VAL A 93 -1.08 -55.06 -22.55
C VAL A 93 -1.59 -54.25 -23.73
N VAL A 94 -2.37 -53.21 -23.46
CA VAL A 94 -3.02 -52.39 -24.49
C VAL A 94 -2.93 -50.91 -24.09
N ARG A 95 -2.63 -50.03 -25.05
CA ARG A 95 -2.66 -48.58 -24.84
C ARG A 95 -3.91 -48.00 -25.50
N THR A 96 -4.70 -47.24 -24.75
CA THR A 96 -5.84 -46.48 -25.29
C THR A 96 -5.39 -45.35 -26.22
N LEU A 97 -6.26 -44.91 -27.13
CA LEU A 97 -5.95 -43.80 -28.02
C LEU A 97 -5.85 -42.46 -27.26
N GLN A 98 -5.25 -41.46 -27.91
CA GLN A 98 -5.20 -40.09 -27.37
C GLN A 98 -6.59 -39.46 -27.42
N ALA A 99 -6.87 -38.57 -26.48
CA ALA A 99 -8.04 -37.68 -26.50
C ALA A 99 -7.60 -36.22 -26.39
N PRO A 100 -8.48 -35.27 -26.74
CA PRO A 100 -8.26 -33.87 -26.41
C PRO A 100 -7.99 -33.69 -24.89
N PRO A 101 -7.01 -32.85 -24.50
CA PRO A 101 -6.71 -32.61 -23.09
C PRO A 101 -7.90 -32.03 -22.30
N ALA A 102 -7.86 -32.18 -20.97
CA ALA A 102 -8.71 -31.41 -20.08
C ALA A 102 -8.27 -29.93 -20.01
N ALA A 103 -9.12 -29.09 -19.42
CA ALA A 103 -8.83 -27.67 -19.27
C ALA A 103 -7.65 -27.44 -18.32
N PRO A 104 -6.67 -26.60 -18.67
CA PRO A 104 -5.59 -26.23 -17.76
C PRO A 104 -6.12 -25.69 -16.43
N VAL A 105 -5.52 -26.11 -15.33
CA VAL A 105 -5.90 -25.68 -13.98
C VAL A 105 -5.04 -24.50 -13.54
N ARG A 106 -5.50 -23.79 -12.50
CA ARG A 106 -4.79 -22.61 -11.94
C ARG A 106 -4.49 -21.52 -12.99
N PHE A 107 -5.29 -21.43 -14.05
CA PHE A 107 -5.17 -20.39 -15.06
C PHE A 107 -5.64 -19.04 -14.49
N GLN A 108 -4.67 -18.19 -14.13
CA GLN A 108 -4.93 -16.87 -13.55
C GLN A 108 -3.79 -15.89 -13.85
N PRO A 109 -4.02 -14.57 -13.78
CA PRO A 109 -2.99 -13.57 -13.95
C PRO A 109 -1.93 -13.66 -12.85
N SER A 110 -0.65 -13.54 -13.24
CA SER A 110 0.49 -13.45 -12.32
C SER A 110 0.99 -12.01 -12.17
N ASP A 111 0.88 -11.22 -13.23
CA ASP A 111 1.25 -9.80 -13.26
C ASP A 111 0.38 -9.06 -14.29
N ALA A 112 0.07 -7.80 -14.03
CA ALA A 112 -0.81 -6.99 -14.86
C ALA A 112 -0.33 -5.53 -14.94
N THR A 113 -0.07 -5.07 -16.15
CA THR A 113 0.17 -3.66 -16.46
C THR A 113 -1.03 -3.09 -17.23
N PRO A 114 -1.11 -1.79 -17.53
CA PRO A 114 -2.20 -1.26 -18.36
C PRO A 114 -2.28 -1.88 -19.76
N THR A 115 -1.17 -2.36 -20.32
CA THR A 115 -1.10 -2.83 -21.72
C THR A 115 -0.61 -4.27 -21.87
N GLU A 116 -0.27 -4.94 -20.77
CA GLU A 116 0.24 -6.30 -20.76
C GLU A 116 -0.37 -7.11 -19.61
N LEU A 117 -0.57 -8.40 -19.86
CA LEU A 117 -1.07 -9.35 -18.88
C LEU A 117 -0.24 -10.62 -18.94
N ALA A 118 0.33 -11.02 -17.81
CA ALA A 118 1.02 -12.29 -17.66
C ALA A 118 0.10 -13.31 -16.96
N PHE A 119 0.10 -14.55 -17.44
CA PHE A 119 -0.65 -15.66 -16.89
C PHE A 119 0.29 -16.75 -16.39
N ALA A 120 -0.17 -17.47 -15.37
CA ALA A 120 0.37 -18.76 -14.96
C ALA A 120 -0.72 -19.82 -15.06
N TRP A 121 -0.33 -21.06 -15.34
CA TRP A 121 -1.23 -22.22 -15.40
C TRP A 121 -0.48 -23.52 -15.13
N ASP A 122 -1.24 -24.59 -14.94
CA ASP A 122 -0.71 -25.94 -14.82
C ASP A 122 -1.62 -26.94 -15.54
N LEU A 123 -1.06 -28.09 -15.93
CA LEU A 123 -1.80 -29.20 -16.51
C LEU A 123 -1.23 -30.52 -15.96
N PRO A 124 -1.95 -31.20 -15.05
CA PRO A 124 -1.55 -32.49 -14.54
C PRO A 124 -1.33 -33.51 -15.66
N ALA A 125 -0.38 -34.43 -15.48
CA ALA A 125 -0.05 -35.43 -16.52
C ALA A 125 -1.24 -36.34 -16.86
N ALA A 126 -2.12 -36.61 -15.90
CA ALA A 126 -3.35 -37.37 -16.12
C ALA A 126 -4.34 -36.63 -17.05
N ASP A 127 -4.33 -35.30 -17.02
CA ASP A 127 -5.25 -34.42 -17.75
C ASP A 127 -4.73 -34.09 -19.17
N ALA A 128 -3.49 -34.47 -19.48
CA ALA A 128 -2.89 -34.28 -20.80
C ALA A 128 -3.53 -35.18 -21.88
N HIS A 129 -4.10 -36.32 -21.48
CA HIS A 129 -4.80 -37.29 -22.33
C HIS A 129 -4.04 -37.74 -23.60
N GLY A 130 -2.71 -37.58 -23.62
CA GLY A 130 -1.90 -37.77 -24.81
C GLY A 130 -0.53 -37.10 -24.72
N LEU A 131 0.17 -37.07 -25.85
CA LEU A 131 1.39 -36.29 -25.99
C LEU A 131 1.02 -34.84 -26.27
N LEU A 132 1.36 -33.93 -25.35
CA LEU A 132 1.10 -32.51 -25.50
C LEU A 132 1.93 -31.92 -26.64
N ARG A 133 1.25 -31.15 -27.51
CA ARG A 133 1.85 -30.38 -28.61
C ARG A 133 2.07 -28.92 -28.26
N GLY A 134 1.28 -28.39 -27.34
CA GLY A 134 1.40 -27.01 -26.88
C GLY A 134 0.15 -26.54 -26.14
N PHE A 135 0.15 -25.25 -25.80
CA PHE A 135 -1.03 -24.54 -25.30
C PHE A 135 -1.41 -23.43 -26.26
N VAL A 136 -2.70 -23.22 -26.43
CA VAL A 136 -3.27 -22.17 -27.27
C VAL A 136 -4.12 -21.26 -26.39
N LEU A 137 -3.72 -19.99 -26.34
CA LEU A 137 -4.45 -18.92 -25.68
C LEU A 137 -5.15 -18.07 -26.73
N GLU A 138 -6.47 -18.04 -26.67
CA GLU A 138 -7.29 -17.12 -27.45
C GLU A 138 -7.78 -15.99 -26.55
N TYR A 139 -7.81 -14.77 -27.08
CA TYR A 139 -8.40 -13.65 -26.38
C TYR A 139 -9.05 -12.66 -27.34
N ALA A 140 -10.09 -11.99 -26.86
CA ALA A 140 -10.79 -10.95 -27.60
C ALA A 140 -11.25 -9.86 -26.65
N SER A 141 -11.44 -8.65 -27.18
CA SER A 141 -12.09 -7.57 -26.44
C SER A 141 -13.54 -7.95 -26.18
N VAL A 142 -14.07 -7.59 -25.00
CA VAL A 142 -15.50 -7.76 -24.71
C VAL A 142 -16.36 -6.83 -25.58
N GLU A 143 -15.80 -5.70 -26.03
CA GLU A 143 -16.47 -4.75 -26.93
C GLU A 143 -16.52 -5.25 -28.37
N ASP A 144 -15.50 -6.00 -28.80
CA ASP A 144 -15.45 -6.67 -30.10
C ASP A 144 -15.08 -8.15 -29.95
N PRO A 145 -16.06 -9.01 -29.60
CA PRO A 145 -15.82 -10.44 -29.40
C PRO A 145 -15.47 -11.18 -30.70
N SER A 146 -15.57 -10.52 -31.87
CA SER A 146 -15.31 -11.13 -33.18
C SER A 146 -13.84 -11.05 -33.59
N ASP A 147 -13.10 -10.08 -33.04
CA ASP A 147 -11.65 -9.94 -33.24
C ASP A 147 -10.88 -10.82 -32.26
N ILE A 148 -10.75 -12.10 -32.60
CA ILE A 148 -10.05 -13.11 -31.78
C ILE A 148 -8.57 -13.13 -32.14
N HIS A 149 -7.73 -12.88 -31.14
CA HIS A 149 -6.29 -13.07 -31.22
C HIS A 149 -5.89 -14.42 -30.63
N THR A 150 -4.85 -15.03 -31.21
CA THR A 150 -4.35 -16.34 -30.81
C THR A 150 -2.85 -16.31 -30.54
N ILE A 151 -2.43 -16.91 -29.42
CA ILE A 151 -1.03 -17.09 -29.04
C ILE A 151 -0.79 -18.57 -28.74
N GLU A 152 0.28 -19.12 -29.31
CA GLU A 152 0.71 -20.49 -29.10
C GLU A 152 1.91 -20.54 -28.14
N PHE A 153 1.91 -21.49 -27.22
CA PHE A 153 2.96 -21.76 -26.26
C PHE A 153 3.45 -23.21 -26.36
N SER A 154 4.70 -23.44 -25.96
CA SER A 154 5.32 -24.76 -25.98
C SER A 154 4.66 -25.74 -24.98
N PRO A 155 4.80 -27.07 -25.16
CA PRO A 155 4.21 -28.08 -24.26
C PRO A 155 4.67 -27.98 -22.80
N ASP A 156 5.87 -27.46 -22.58
CA ASP A 156 6.50 -27.28 -21.27
C ASP A 156 6.16 -25.92 -20.63
N ALA A 157 5.48 -25.02 -21.35
CA ALA A 157 5.10 -23.73 -20.81
C ALA A 157 4.15 -23.88 -19.61
N ARG A 158 4.41 -23.08 -18.57
CA ARG A 158 3.58 -22.91 -17.36
C ARG A 158 3.16 -21.47 -17.13
N SER A 159 3.57 -20.59 -18.04
CA SER A 159 3.29 -19.16 -18.00
C SER A 159 3.38 -18.56 -19.39
N GLY A 160 2.70 -17.45 -19.60
CA GLY A 160 2.64 -16.75 -20.88
C GLY A 160 2.32 -15.28 -20.69
N ARG A 161 2.62 -14.46 -21.70
CA ARG A 161 2.37 -13.01 -21.68
C ARG A 161 1.58 -12.59 -22.91
N VAL A 162 0.63 -11.70 -22.68
CA VAL A 162 -0.14 -11.00 -23.71
C VAL A 162 0.24 -9.53 -23.65
N SER A 163 0.60 -8.94 -24.79
CA SER A 163 0.99 -7.54 -24.90
C SER A 163 0.12 -6.82 -25.92
N GLY A 164 0.08 -5.48 -25.86
CA GLY A 164 -0.72 -4.67 -26.79
C GLY A 164 -2.20 -4.63 -26.43
N LEU A 165 -2.53 -4.90 -25.16
CA LEU A 165 -3.88 -4.73 -24.63
C LEU A 165 -4.17 -3.23 -24.42
N THR A 166 -5.43 -2.86 -24.54
CA THR A 166 -5.86 -1.48 -24.32
C THR A 166 -6.11 -1.22 -22.84
N ALA A 167 -5.43 -0.22 -22.28
CA ALA A 167 -5.62 0.21 -20.90
C ALA A 167 -7.08 0.61 -20.62
N GLY A 168 -7.64 0.08 -19.52
CA GLY A 168 -9.06 0.25 -19.17
C GLY A 168 -10.04 -0.64 -19.93
N GLY A 169 -9.60 -1.30 -21.01
CA GLY A 169 -10.40 -2.23 -21.81
C GLY A 169 -10.66 -3.55 -21.09
N GLU A 170 -11.75 -4.22 -21.47
CA GLU A 170 -12.14 -5.53 -20.93
C GLU A 170 -11.90 -6.63 -21.94
N TYR A 171 -11.28 -7.73 -21.51
CA TYR A 171 -10.91 -8.86 -22.36
C TYR A 171 -11.35 -10.19 -21.75
N GLU A 172 -11.73 -11.13 -22.61
CA GLU A 172 -11.94 -12.54 -22.25
C GLU A 172 -10.82 -13.40 -22.83
N PHE A 173 -10.17 -14.20 -21.98
CA PHE A 173 -9.05 -15.08 -22.30
C PHE A 173 -9.48 -16.54 -22.15
N ARG A 174 -9.06 -17.38 -23.09
CA ARG A 174 -9.36 -18.82 -23.13
C ARG A 174 -8.09 -19.61 -23.40
N LEU A 175 -7.59 -20.30 -22.38
CA LEU A 175 -6.41 -21.16 -22.48
C LEU A 175 -6.82 -22.61 -22.62
N SER A 176 -6.24 -23.30 -23.60
CA SER A 176 -6.49 -24.73 -23.87
C SER A 176 -5.18 -25.44 -24.19
N ALA A 177 -5.07 -26.70 -23.83
CA ALA A 177 -3.96 -27.55 -24.24
C ALA A 177 -4.33 -28.35 -25.50
N GLU A 178 -3.33 -28.73 -26.28
CA GLU A 178 -3.52 -29.51 -27.51
C GLU A 178 -2.70 -30.81 -27.47
N SER A 179 -3.32 -31.94 -27.80
CA SER A 179 -2.67 -33.24 -27.96
C SER A 179 -2.68 -33.71 -29.42
N GLY A 180 -2.18 -34.91 -29.70
CA GLY A 180 -2.29 -35.53 -31.02
C GLY A 180 -3.73 -35.73 -31.51
N ALA A 181 -4.72 -35.72 -30.61
CA ALA A 181 -6.15 -35.83 -30.93
C ALA A 181 -6.85 -34.47 -31.12
N GLY A 182 -6.12 -33.36 -30.97
CA GLY A 182 -6.64 -32.01 -31.15
C GLY A 182 -6.77 -31.21 -29.85
N ARG A 183 -7.46 -30.08 -29.97
CA ARG A 183 -7.58 -29.05 -28.93
C ARG A 183 -8.57 -29.45 -27.84
N GLY A 184 -8.13 -29.36 -26.59
CA GLY A 184 -8.88 -29.72 -25.39
C GLY A 184 -9.87 -28.66 -24.91
N ALA A 185 -10.48 -28.91 -23.76
CA ALA A 185 -11.33 -27.93 -23.08
C ALA A 185 -10.53 -26.68 -22.68
N SER A 186 -11.20 -25.52 -22.62
CA SER A 186 -10.56 -24.25 -22.30
C SER A 186 -10.86 -23.76 -20.89
N ALA A 187 -9.83 -23.33 -20.16
CA ALA A 187 -9.96 -22.50 -18.98
C ALA A 187 -10.22 -21.04 -19.38
N ARG A 188 -11.08 -20.33 -18.64
CA ARG A 188 -11.50 -18.96 -19.00
C ARG A 188 -11.11 -17.96 -17.91
N TRP A 189 -10.69 -16.77 -18.32
CA TRP A 189 -10.44 -15.64 -17.43
C TRP A 189 -10.97 -14.35 -18.06
N LYS A 190 -11.64 -13.49 -17.27
CA LYS A 190 -12.06 -12.15 -17.71
C LYS A 190 -11.29 -11.10 -16.93
N GLN A 191 -10.69 -10.14 -17.63
CA GLN A 191 -9.88 -9.10 -17.02
C GLN A 191 -10.22 -7.73 -17.59
N ARG A 192 -10.44 -6.77 -16.69
CA ARG A 192 -10.37 -5.35 -17.03
C ARG A 192 -8.95 -4.84 -16.81
N MET A 193 -8.33 -4.26 -17.83
CA MET A 193 -6.97 -3.75 -17.74
C MET A 193 -6.91 -2.51 -16.86
N ALA A 194 -5.85 -2.37 -16.09
CA ALA A 194 -5.66 -1.22 -15.21
C ALA A 194 -5.47 0.07 -16.02
N ILE A 195 -5.82 1.21 -15.42
CA ILE A 195 -5.47 2.53 -15.92
C ILE A 195 -4.39 3.10 -15.00
N ALA A 196 -3.30 3.58 -15.59
CA ALA A 196 -2.22 4.25 -14.87
C ALA A 196 -2.13 5.72 -15.31
N ALA A 197 -1.34 6.51 -14.59
CA ALA A 197 -1.08 7.88 -14.97
C ALA A 197 -0.47 7.95 -16.38
N PRO A 198 -0.70 9.03 -17.17
CA PRO A 198 -0.06 9.18 -18.46
C PRO A 198 1.45 8.95 -18.36
N PRO A 199 2.12 8.31 -19.34
CA PRO A 199 3.57 8.22 -19.33
C PRO A 199 4.22 9.60 -19.21
N ARG A 200 5.41 9.68 -18.59
CA ARG A 200 6.13 10.95 -18.47
C ARG A 200 6.30 11.59 -19.87
N PRO A 201 5.86 12.84 -20.05
CA PRO A 201 5.97 13.50 -21.34
C PRO A 201 7.44 13.76 -21.68
N ARG A 202 7.73 14.01 -22.97
CA ARG A 202 9.10 14.33 -23.41
C ARG A 202 9.58 15.62 -22.73
N PRO A 203 10.89 15.80 -22.42
CA PRO A 203 11.39 16.99 -21.73
C PRO A 203 11.03 18.33 -22.39
N HIS A 204 10.81 18.34 -23.70
CA HIS A 204 10.48 19.53 -24.50
C HIS A 204 8.97 19.79 -24.61
N ALA A 205 8.12 18.87 -24.12
CA ALA A 205 6.67 19.02 -24.11
C ALA A 205 6.25 19.92 -22.94
N LEU A 206 6.48 21.23 -23.10
CA LEU A 206 6.28 22.24 -22.07
C LEU A 206 5.21 23.26 -22.50
N PRO A 207 4.39 23.78 -21.58
CA PRO A 207 3.55 24.94 -21.86
C PRO A 207 4.41 26.10 -22.33
N ALA A 208 4.10 26.68 -23.48
CA ALA A 208 4.84 27.80 -24.05
C ALA A 208 4.16 29.12 -23.69
N GLU A 209 4.92 30.08 -23.18
CA GLU A 209 4.37 31.41 -22.87
C GLU A 209 4.01 32.18 -24.15
N VAL A 210 2.85 32.85 -24.15
CA VAL A 210 2.41 33.77 -25.19
C VAL A 210 2.67 35.20 -24.74
N ALA A 211 3.92 35.65 -24.89
CA ALA A 211 4.41 36.93 -24.35
C ALA A 211 3.58 38.16 -24.76
N SER A 212 2.92 38.14 -25.93
CA SER A 212 2.07 39.24 -26.40
C SER A 212 0.75 39.43 -25.63
N ARG A 213 0.36 38.47 -24.77
CA ARG A 213 -0.86 38.50 -23.95
C ARG A 213 -0.58 38.50 -22.45
N ARG A 214 0.58 39.03 -22.06
CA ARG A 214 0.99 39.21 -20.67
C ARG A 214 0.43 40.54 -20.13
N THR A 215 0.05 40.56 -18.86
CA THR A 215 -0.34 41.79 -18.14
C THR A 215 0.29 41.83 -16.75
N SER A 216 -0.03 42.84 -15.93
CA SER A 216 0.39 42.89 -14.53
C SER A 216 -0.29 41.85 -13.64
N SER A 217 -1.37 41.21 -14.08
CA SER A 217 -2.10 40.21 -13.27
C SER A 217 -2.42 38.91 -14.01
N SER A 218 -1.96 38.74 -15.25
CA SER A 218 -2.28 37.55 -16.06
C SER A 218 -1.15 37.16 -17.01
N VAL A 219 -1.07 35.86 -17.33
CA VAL A 219 -0.13 35.29 -18.29
C VAL A 219 -0.84 34.26 -19.16
N ALA A 220 -0.69 34.34 -20.49
CA ALA A 220 -1.20 33.34 -21.41
C ALA A 220 -0.15 32.25 -21.70
N VAL A 221 -0.57 30.99 -21.63
CA VAL A 221 0.25 29.82 -21.98
C VAL A 221 -0.43 28.98 -23.04
N ARG A 222 0.37 28.33 -23.89
CA ARG A 222 -0.09 27.47 -24.97
C ARG A 222 0.44 26.06 -24.80
N PHE A 223 -0.42 25.06 -24.98
CA PHE A 223 -0.03 23.66 -24.88
C PHE A 223 -0.79 22.79 -25.89
N ARG A 224 -0.32 21.56 -26.09
CA ARG A 224 -0.77 20.68 -27.19
C ARG A 224 -1.22 19.33 -26.68
N SER A 225 -2.12 18.70 -27.42
CA SER A 225 -2.65 17.36 -27.14
C SER A 225 -1.59 16.25 -27.21
N ASP A 226 -0.54 16.42 -28.03
CA ASP A 226 0.52 15.44 -28.25
C ASP A 226 1.59 15.41 -27.14
N TYR A 227 1.45 16.23 -26.11
CA TYR A 227 2.38 16.26 -24.98
C TYR A 227 2.32 14.96 -24.17
N PHE A 228 1.13 14.36 -24.05
CA PHE A 228 0.91 13.14 -23.28
C PHE A 228 0.42 12.00 -24.16
N SER A 229 0.99 10.82 -23.95
CA SER A 229 0.56 9.59 -24.62
C SER A 229 -0.65 8.98 -23.91
N ALA A 230 -1.54 8.36 -24.68
CA ALA A 230 -2.66 7.56 -24.18
C ALA A 230 -2.28 6.10 -23.83
N ALA A 231 -0.99 5.74 -23.82
CA ALA A 231 -0.54 4.35 -23.61
C ALA A 231 -1.04 3.73 -22.30
N ASN A 232 -1.22 4.53 -21.25
CA ASN A 232 -1.69 4.05 -19.93
C ASN A 232 -3.20 4.28 -19.69
N GLY A 233 -3.92 4.68 -20.74
CA GLY A 233 -5.33 5.06 -20.71
C GLY A 233 -5.56 6.37 -21.46
N ASN A 234 -6.79 6.59 -21.93
CA ASN A 234 -7.15 7.85 -22.58
C ASN A 234 -7.00 9.02 -21.62
N VAL A 235 -6.40 10.11 -22.10
CA VAL A 235 -6.33 11.35 -21.33
C VAL A 235 -7.71 11.98 -21.29
N THR A 236 -8.29 12.09 -20.11
CA THR A 236 -9.66 12.57 -19.88
C THR A 236 -9.73 14.05 -19.54
N GLY A 237 -8.62 14.66 -19.11
CA GLY A 237 -8.61 16.07 -18.75
C GLY A 237 -7.21 16.61 -18.47
N TYR A 238 -7.14 17.94 -18.42
CA TYR A 238 -5.95 18.74 -18.24
C TYR A 238 -6.22 19.86 -17.23
N THR A 239 -5.20 20.26 -16.49
CA THR A 239 -5.21 21.51 -15.71
C THR A 239 -3.81 22.09 -15.66
N LEU A 240 -3.70 23.38 -15.29
CA LEU A 240 -2.43 24.04 -15.08
C LEU A 240 -2.13 24.12 -13.58
N VAL A 241 -0.88 23.86 -13.25
CA VAL A 241 -0.33 24.03 -11.90
C VAL A 241 0.64 25.20 -11.92
N VAL A 242 0.42 26.16 -11.03
CA VAL A 242 1.14 27.44 -10.99
C VAL A 242 1.66 27.66 -9.58
N GLY A 243 2.86 28.24 -9.42
CA GLY A 243 3.39 28.65 -8.12
C GLY A 243 4.57 29.59 -8.27
N GLU A 244 4.93 30.32 -7.20
CA GLU A 244 6.13 31.17 -7.17
C GLU A 244 7.41 30.37 -6.93
N GLU A 245 7.28 29.11 -6.48
CA GLU A 245 8.36 28.14 -6.35
C GLU A 245 7.99 26.79 -6.97
N PRO A 246 8.93 26.12 -7.67
CA PRO A 246 8.69 24.82 -8.26
C PRO A 246 8.73 23.72 -7.18
N ARG A 247 7.85 22.71 -7.30
CA ARG A 247 7.94 21.46 -6.53
C ARG A 247 7.83 20.27 -7.45
N GLU A 248 8.77 19.32 -7.33
CA GLU A 248 8.76 18.10 -8.14
C GLU A 248 7.57 17.21 -7.78
N ASP A 249 7.30 17.03 -6.49
CA ASP A 249 6.16 16.27 -5.99
C ASP A 249 5.00 17.19 -5.61
N THR A 250 4.01 17.25 -6.48
CA THR A 250 2.76 17.99 -6.25
C THR A 250 1.59 17.01 -6.23
N PRO A 251 0.93 16.81 -5.07
CA PRO A 251 -0.17 15.86 -4.97
C PRO A 251 -1.38 16.30 -5.81
N ALA A 252 -2.39 15.44 -5.93
CA ALA A 252 -3.74 15.84 -6.33
C ALA A 252 -4.73 15.39 -5.24
N PRO A 253 -5.68 16.25 -4.82
CA PRO A 253 -5.91 17.63 -5.27
C PRO A 253 -4.83 18.60 -4.77
N LEU A 254 -4.67 19.74 -5.47
CA LEU A 254 -3.85 20.87 -5.03
C LEU A 254 -4.74 21.96 -4.43
N PRO A 255 -4.16 22.92 -3.68
CA PRO A 255 -4.87 24.14 -3.30
C PRO A 255 -5.38 24.90 -4.55
N SER A 256 -6.43 25.69 -4.39
CA SER A 256 -6.92 26.64 -5.38
C SER A 256 -6.24 28.01 -5.22
N TRP A 257 -6.46 28.92 -6.17
CA TRP A 257 -6.03 30.32 -6.03
C TRP A 257 -6.57 30.96 -4.73
N ARG A 258 -7.81 30.64 -4.33
CA ARG A 258 -8.43 31.20 -3.12
C ARG A 258 -7.68 30.80 -1.85
N ASP A 259 -7.05 29.64 -1.84
CA ASP A 259 -6.28 29.15 -0.70
C ASP A 259 -4.91 29.82 -0.62
N VAL A 260 -4.32 30.18 -1.77
CA VAL A 260 -2.94 30.69 -1.82
C VAL A 260 -2.82 32.20 -1.95
N HIS A 261 -3.82 32.90 -2.48
CA HIS A 261 -3.67 34.33 -2.85
C HIS A 261 -3.29 35.24 -1.67
N ARG A 262 -3.66 34.86 -0.45
CA ARG A 262 -3.33 35.60 0.79
C ARG A 262 -1.95 35.28 1.35
N LEU A 263 -1.29 34.24 0.83
CA LEU A 263 0.04 33.86 1.28
C LEU A 263 1.09 34.83 0.72
N PRO A 264 2.14 35.16 1.50
CA PRO A 264 3.24 35.99 1.02
C PRO A 264 3.99 35.35 -0.15
N LEU A 265 4.03 34.02 -0.19
CA LEU A 265 4.61 33.20 -1.25
C LEU A 265 3.61 32.12 -1.66
N TRP A 266 3.26 32.05 -2.94
CA TRP A 266 2.24 31.12 -3.43
C TRP A 266 2.85 29.76 -3.74
N PRO A 267 2.57 28.70 -2.94
CA PRO A 267 2.98 27.35 -3.28
C PRO A 267 2.24 26.87 -4.54
N PRO A 268 2.67 25.76 -5.17
CA PRO A 268 1.97 25.20 -6.32
C PRO A 268 0.47 24.98 -6.03
N TYR A 269 -0.37 25.61 -6.84
CA TYR A 269 -1.82 25.55 -6.79
C TYR A 269 -2.38 25.23 -8.17
N GLN A 270 -3.59 24.69 -8.19
CA GLN A 270 -4.29 24.34 -9.42
C GLN A 270 -5.23 25.47 -9.82
N VAL A 271 -5.22 25.78 -11.12
CA VAL A 271 -5.90 26.96 -11.67
C VAL A 271 -7.38 26.69 -11.95
N THR A 272 -7.71 25.51 -12.47
CA THR A 272 -9.07 25.12 -12.87
C THR A 272 -9.35 23.66 -12.57
N GLU A 273 -10.63 23.27 -12.53
CA GLU A 273 -11.01 21.86 -12.58
C GLU A 273 -10.45 21.20 -13.86
N PRO A 274 -10.07 19.91 -13.82
CA PRO A 274 -9.60 19.21 -15.00
C PRO A 274 -10.63 19.25 -16.13
N TYR A 275 -10.21 19.70 -17.31
CA TYR A 275 -11.07 19.84 -18.49
C TYR A 275 -10.37 19.33 -19.75
N TYR A 276 -11.13 18.97 -20.80
CA TYR A 276 -10.56 18.47 -22.05
C TYR A 276 -10.72 19.50 -23.19
N PRO A 277 -9.65 20.27 -23.54
CA PRO A 277 -9.75 21.34 -24.54
C PRO A 277 -9.70 20.84 -26.00
N PHE A 278 -9.19 19.64 -26.25
CA PHE A 278 -8.79 19.22 -27.60
C PHE A 278 -9.91 18.57 -28.43
N ARG A 279 -11.13 19.12 -28.36
CA ARG A 279 -12.27 18.59 -29.13
C ARG A 279 -12.24 19.00 -30.60
N THR A 280 -11.74 20.21 -30.89
CA THR A 280 -11.75 20.83 -32.22
C THR A 280 -10.37 21.28 -32.69
N SER A 281 -9.41 21.45 -31.77
CA SER A 281 -8.04 21.89 -32.03
C SER A 281 -7.06 20.97 -31.32
N ALA A 282 -5.87 20.76 -31.88
CA ALA A 282 -4.78 20.05 -31.23
C ALA A 282 -3.98 20.94 -30.26
N VAL A 283 -4.28 22.25 -30.24
CA VAL A 283 -3.58 23.30 -29.50
C VAL A 283 -4.58 24.08 -28.66
N GLU A 284 -4.23 24.31 -27.40
CA GLU A 284 -5.00 25.10 -26.43
C GLU A 284 -4.18 26.31 -25.98
N GLU A 285 -4.82 27.47 -25.90
CA GLU A 285 -4.26 28.69 -25.31
C GLU A 285 -5.09 29.07 -24.08
N PHE A 286 -4.46 29.07 -22.91
CA PHE A 286 -5.10 29.33 -21.63
C PHE A 286 -4.51 30.56 -20.96
N VAL A 287 -5.35 31.49 -20.50
CA VAL A 287 -4.92 32.71 -19.81
C VAL A 287 -5.03 32.51 -18.30
N ILE A 288 -3.90 32.40 -17.63
CA ILE A 288 -3.80 32.31 -16.16
C ILE A 288 -3.98 33.71 -15.57
N GLY A 289 -4.80 33.84 -14.53
CA GLY A 289 -5.07 35.10 -13.85
C GLY A 289 -6.17 35.95 -14.46
N ALA A 290 -7.06 35.36 -15.25
CA ALA A 290 -8.10 36.08 -15.99
C ALA A 290 -9.42 36.26 -15.23
N GLU A 291 -9.69 35.46 -14.19
CA GLU A 291 -10.99 35.43 -13.51
C GLU A 291 -11.05 36.34 -12.29
N ARG A 292 -12.26 36.81 -11.98
CA ARG A 292 -12.57 37.51 -10.72
C ARG A 292 -13.23 36.50 -9.79
N CYS A 293 -12.45 35.95 -8.87
CA CYS A 293 -12.86 34.86 -7.98
C CYS A 293 -13.78 35.31 -6.84
N GLU A 294 -15.03 35.64 -7.17
CA GLU A 294 -16.11 36.01 -6.23
C GLU A 294 -16.59 34.80 -5.41
N LEU A 295 -17.41 34.97 -4.36
CA LEU A 295 -17.72 33.89 -3.39
C LEU A 295 -18.49 32.69 -3.99
N ASP A 296 -19.23 32.85 -5.09
CA ASP A 296 -20.07 31.80 -5.69
C ASP A 296 -19.39 30.96 -6.82
N SER A 297 -18.10 31.18 -7.10
CA SER A 297 -17.40 30.47 -8.19
C SER A 297 -16.99 29.03 -7.81
N PRO A 298 -16.75 28.13 -8.81
CA PRO A 298 -16.34 26.73 -8.62
C PRO A 298 -15.15 26.51 -7.65
N PRO A 299 -14.91 25.26 -7.20
CA PRO A 299 -13.87 24.93 -6.21
C PRO A 299 -12.47 25.43 -6.58
N TYR A 300 -12.11 25.33 -7.87
CA TYR A 300 -10.94 25.98 -8.43
C TYR A 300 -11.33 27.26 -9.16
N CYS A 301 -10.54 28.31 -8.97
CA CYS A 301 -10.74 29.60 -9.61
C CYS A 301 -9.43 30.17 -10.13
N ASN A 302 -9.45 30.74 -11.33
CA ASN A 302 -8.29 31.25 -12.06
C ASN A 302 -8.03 32.74 -11.76
N GLY A 303 -7.85 33.06 -10.48
CA GLY A 303 -7.76 34.44 -9.99
C GLY A 303 -6.45 35.16 -10.31
N PRO A 304 -6.41 36.50 -10.20
CA PRO A 304 -5.32 37.35 -10.67
C PRO A 304 -3.97 37.00 -10.03
N LEU A 305 -2.90 37.08 -10.82
CA LEU A 305 -1.52 36.90 -10.38
C LEU A 305 -0.95 38.19 -9.76
N LYS A 306 0.13 38.06 -8.98
CA LYS A 306 0.87 39.21 -8.43
C LYS A 306 1.57 39.97 -9.57
N PRO A 307 1.61 41.32 -9.52
CA PRO A 307 2.38 42.11 -10.48
C PRO A 307 3.88 41.99 -10.26
N GLY A 308 4.63 42.05 -11.37
CA GLY A 308 6.10 42.03 -11.39
C GLY A 308 6.72 40.76 -10.81
N ALA A 309 6.00 39.64 -10.82
CA ALA A 309 6.39 38.40 -10.18
C ALA A 309 6.77 37.31 -11.20
N ARG A 310 7.59 36.36 -10.75
CA ARG A 310 7.95 35.16 -11.52
C ARG A 310 7.10 33.98 -11.07
N TYR A 311 6.66 33.17 -12.02
CA TYR A 311 5.85 31.98 -11.76
C TYR A 311 6.39 30.77 -12.52
N TYR A 312 6.27 29.60 -11.90
CA TYR A 312 6.55 28.31 -12.50
C TYR A 312 5.23 27.64 -12.86
N VAL A 313 5.04 27.36 -14.14
CA VAL A 313 3.81 26.78 -14.70
C VAL A 313 4.11 25.40 -15.27
N LYS A 314 3.32 24.39 -14.92
CA LYS A 314 3.35 23.08 -15.57
C LYS A 314 1.94 22.62 -15.92
N LEU A 315 1.84 21.80 -16.96
CA LEU A 315 0.59 21.18 -17.38
C LEU A 315 0.47 19.81 -16.74
N ARG A 316 -0.71 19.52 -16.21
CA ARG A 316 -1.07 18.23 -15.64
C ARG A 316 -2.12 17.57 -16.50
N ALA A 317 -1.88 16.33 -16.92
CA ALA A 317 -2.84 15.51 -17.65
C ALA A 317 -3.34 14.36 -16.78
N PHE A 318 -4.62 14.00 -16.94
CA PHE A 318 -5.29 12.95 -16.18
C PHE A 318 -5.78 11.85 -17.10
N THR A 319 -5.53 10.59 -16.75
CA THR A 319 -6.23 9.42 -17.33
C THR A 319 -7.39 8.96 -16.44
N ALA A 320 -7.33 9.30 -15.15
CA ALA A 320 -8.41 9.15 -14.17
C ALA A 320 -8.23 10.21 -13.07
N ARG A 321 -9.23 10.35 -12.19
CA ARG A 321 -9.29 11.41 -11.16
C ARG A 321 -8.03 11.47 -10.27
N ASP A 322 -7.42 10.32 -9.98
CA ASP A 322 -6.23 10.17 -9.14
C ASP A 322 -4.97 9.74 -9.92
N LYS A 323 -5.07 9.62 -11.25
CA LYS A 323 -3.99 9.17 -12.13
C LYS A 323 -3.58 10.31 -13.06
N PHE A 324 -2.47 10.96 -12.71
CA PHE A 324 -2.01 12.13 -13.43
C PHE A 324 -0.49 12.16 -13.57
N THR A 325 -0.05 12.90 -14.58
CA THR A 325 1.36 13.18 -14.82
C THR A 325 1.51 14.63 -15.24
N ASP A 326 2.61 15.23 -14.82
CA ASP A 326 2.91 16.63 -15.09
C ASP A 326 4.00 16.76 -16.16
N THR A 327 3.97 17.87 -16.89
CA THR A 327 5.15 18.35 -17.63
C THR A 327 6.19 18.88 -16.64
N ALA A 328 7.41 19.13 -17.12
CA ALA A 328 8.33 20.00 -16.39
C ALA A 328 7.78 21.44 -16.33
N TYR A 329 8.37 22.24 -15.43
CA TYR A 329 8.00 23.64 -15.25
C TYR A 329 8.54 24.52 -16.39
N THR A 330 7.68 25.41 -16.88
CA THR A 330 8.04 26.59 -17.65
C THR A 330 8.04 27.80 -16.74
N LEU A 331 9.06 28.64 -16.86
CA LEU A 331 9.14 29.92 -16.16
C LEU A 331 8.40 31.00 -16.94
N VAL A 332 7.51 31.75 -16.28
CA VAL A 332 6.76 32.87 -16.84
C VAL A 332 6.80 34.08 -15.90
N TYR A 333 6.40 35.26 -16.40
CA TYR A 333 6.48 36.51 -15.64
C TYR A 333 5.23 37.38 -15.85
N THR A 334 4.82 38.11 -14.82
CA THR A 334 3.82 39.20 -14.94
C THR A 334 4.52 40.56 -15.08
N GLU A 335 3.82 41.54 -15.66
CA GLU A 335 4.32 42.92 -15.77
C GLU A 335 4.22 43.67 -14.43
N ALA A 336 5.03 44.73 -14.24
CA ALA A 336 4.93 45.58 -13.06
C ALA A 336 3.67 46.46 -13.11
N ASP A 337 2.99 46.61 -11.97
CA ASP A 337 1.86 47.54 -11.85
C ASP A 337 2.36 48.96 -11.59
N ASN A 338 2.31 49.81 -12.63
CA ASN A 338 2.78 51.19 -12.58
C ASN A 338 1.71 52.20 -12.14
N THR A 339 0.51 51.73 -11.75
CA THR A 339 -0.64 52.60 -11.44
C THR A 339 -0.37 53.53 -10.23
N GLY A 340 0.40 53.04 -9.24
CA GLY A 340 0.78 53.83 -8.06
C GLY A 340 1.76 54.98 -8.35
N TRP A 341 2.65 54.83 -9.33
CA TRP A 341 3.61 55.87 -9.73
C TRP A 341 2.93 57.04 -10.45
N ILE A 342 1.91 56.75 -11.26
CA ILE A 342 1.15 57.76 -12.02
C ILE A 342 0.25 58.58 -11.09
N ALA A 343 -0.37 57.95 -10.08
CA ALA A 343 -1.17 58.64 -9.07
C ALA A 343 -0.32 59.44 -8.06
N GLY A 344 0.81 58.87 -7.61
CA GLY A 344 1.73 59.53 -6.68
C GLY A 344 2.49 60.71 -7.29
N GLY A 345 2.82 60.64 -8.59
CA GLY A 345 3.48 61.73 -9.32
C GLY A 345 2.63 63.00 -9.40
N ALA A 346 1.30 62.87 -9.55
CA ALA A 346 0.38 64.01 -9.59
C ALA A 346 0.22 64.71 -8.22
N VAL A 347 0.24 63.93 -7.12
CA VAL A 347 0.13 64.46 -5.76
C VAL A 347 1.45 65.08 -5.28
N CYS A 348 2.60 64.49 -5.64
CA CYS A 348 3.92 65.02 -5.29
C CYS A 348 4.26 66.32 -6.04
N ALA A 349 3.81 66.47 -7.29
CA ALA A 349 3.97 67.72 -8.04
C ALA A 349 3.18 68.90 -7.42
N ALA A 350 2.03 68.64 -6.80
CA ALA A 350 1.24 69.67 -6.12
C ALA A 350 1.84 70.05 -4.74
N ALA A 351 2.39 69.08 -4.01
CA ALA A 351 3.00 69.31 -2.69
C ALA A 351 4.38 70.01 -2.77
N LEU A 352 5.16 69.77 -3.83
CA LEU A 352 6.47 70.41 -4.04
C LEU A 352 6.37 71.91 -4.34
N CYS A 353 5.25 72.40 -4.89
CA CYS A 353 5.01 73.83 -5.07
C CYS A 353 4.62 74.56 -3.78
N ALA A 354 4.10 73.86 -2.76
CA ALA A 354 3.69 74.45 -1.48
C ALA A 354 4.79 74.42 -0.41
N ALA A 355 5.74 73.47 -0.48
CA ALA A 355 6.80 73.30 0.51
C ALA A 355 8.06 74.17 0.29
N GLY A 356 8.13 74.91 -0.83
CA GLY A 356 9.26 75.78 -1.18
C GLY A 356 9.44 77.04 -0.31
N ALA A 357 8.44 77.40 0.51
CA ALA A 357 8.48 78.61 1.35
C ALA A 357 8.81 78.35 2.84
N GLY A 358 8.88 77.09 3.30
CA GLY A 358 8.83 76.79 4.74
C GLY A 358 10.09 76.20 5.39
N ALA A 359 11.10 75.75 4.63
CA ALA A 359 12.13 74.87 5.17
C ALA A 359 13.57 75.40 5.07
N LEU A 360 13.76 76.71 5.29
CA LEU A 360 15.09 77.33 5.44
C LEU A 360 15.54 77.48 6.90
N VAL A 361 14.95 76.79 7.89
CA VAL A 361 15.26 77.06 9.31
C VAL A 361 15.63 75.89 10.21
N LEU A 362 15.40 74.61 9.91
CA LEU A 362 15.76 73.55 10.88
C LEU A 362 16.67 72.46 10.29
N ARG A 363 17.95 72.84 10.24
CA ARG A 363 19.09 71.94 10.14
C ARG A 363 19.28 71.20 11.47
N ARG A 364 19.49 69.88 11.35
CA ARG A 364 20.20 68.95 12.27
C ARG A 364 19.42 68.41 13.49
N ARG A 365 19.08 67.11 13.45
CA ARG A 365 19.85 66.00 14.08
C ARG A 365 19.08 64.66 14.02
N ARG A 366 19.86 63.57 14.11
CA ARG A 366 19.56 62.13 14.29
C ARG A 366 19.28 61.37 12.98
N ALA A 367 20.25 60.68 12.36
CA ALA A 367 21.13 59.57 12.80
C ALA A 367 20.44 58.19 12.80
N ARG A 368 20.81 57.41 11.77
CA ARG A 368 20.89 55.94 11.62
C ARG A 368 20.23 55.06 12.69
N ALA A 369 19.26 54.26 12.25
CA ALA A 369 18.92 52.98 12.86
C ALA A 369 19.46 51.84 11.97
N SER A 370 20.22 50.93 12.56
CA SER A 370 20.64 49.66 11.96
C SER A 370 19.52 48.61 12.09
N PRO A 371 19.47 47.57 11.24
CA PRO A 371 18.52 46.48 11.42
C PRO A 371 18.86 45.69 12.69
N ALA A 372 17.84 45.41 13.50
CA ALA A 372 17.96 44.58 14.69
C ALA A 372 18.37 43.14 14.32
N ALA A 373 19.23 42.56 15.15
CA ALA A 373 19.61 41.16 15.08
C ALA A 373 18.38 40.25 15.33
N VAL A 374 18.29 39.16 14.56
CA VAL A 374 17.34 38.06 14.78
C VAL A 374 17.59 37.48 16.19
N PRO A 375 16.58 37.40 17.07
CA PRO A 375 16.76 36.77 18.39
C PRO A 375 17.04 35.28 18.21
N ALA A 376 17.92 34.72 19.03
CA ALA A 376 18.10 33.27 19.11
C ALA A 376 16.77 32.62 19.50
N THR A 377 16.35 31.58 18.75
CA THR A 377 15.15 30.80 19.05
C THR A 377 15.28 30.17 20.43
N GLN A 378 14.34 30.47 21.33
CA GLN A 378 14.34 29.95 22.69
C GLN A 378 13.87 28.50 22.68
N ALA A 379 14.64 27.58 23.26
CA ALA A 379 14.39 26.13 23.22
C ALA A 379 13.27 25.63 24.16
N SER A 380 12.60 26.52 24.89
CA SER A 380 11.68 26.21 25.99
C SER A 380 10.69 27.36 26.22
N ARG A 381 9.42 27.04 26.51
CA ARG A 381 8.33 27.98 26.81
C ARG A 381 7.40 27.39 27.89
N PRO A 382 7.84 27.38 29.17
CA PRO A 382 7.04 26.81 30.25
C PRO A 382 5.82 27.69 30.56
N VAL A 383 4.67 27.04 30.75
CA VAL A 383 3.38 27.64 31.11
C VAL A 383 2.98 27.10 32.49
N ARG A 384 2.60 27.98 33.43
CA ARG A 384 2.09 27.54 34.74
C ARG A 384 0.80 26.75 34.56
N VAL A 385 0.66 25.62 35.26
CA VAL A 385 -0.52 24.76 35.16
C VAL A 385 -1.79 25.51 35.55
N SER A 386 -1.72 26.39 36.55
CA SER A 386 -2.83 27.26 36.97
C SER A 386 -3.34 28.18 35.86
N ASP A 387 -2.46 28.58 34.94
CA ASP A 387 -2.74 29.57 33.91
C ASP A 387 -2.95 28.90 32.53
N PHE A 388 -2.89 27.56 32.47
CA PHE A 388 -2.82 26.83 31.21
C PHE A 388 -4.09 26.96 30.36
N ILE A 389 -5.27 27.02 31.00
CA ILE A 389 -6.54 27.22 30.31
C ILE A 389 -6.60 28.62 29.67
N ASP A 390 -6.17 29.65 30.39
CA ASP A 390 -6.14 31.02 29.87
C ASP A 390 -5.04 31.19 28.81
N HIS A 391 -3.90 30.54 28.99
CA HIS A 391 -2.87 30.44 27.96
C HIS A 391 -3.44 29.81 26.67
N TYR A 392 -4.15 28.68 26.76
CA TYR A 392 -4.79 28.05 25.60
C TYR A 392 -5.77 29.02 24.91
N ARG A 393 -6.65 29.68 25.67
CA ARG A 393 -7.60 30.67 25.12
C ARG A 393 -6.91 31.79 24.36
N LEU A 394 -5.81 32.31 24.92
CA LEU A 394 -5.00 33.35 24.29
C LEU A 394 -4.31 32.85 23.02
N MET A 395 -3.79 31.61 23.03
CA MET A 395 -3.09 31.02 21.90
C MET A 395 -4.03 30.66 20.75
N SER A 396 -5.26 30.23 21.05
CA SER A 396 -6.30 29.90 20.06
C SER A 396 -7.04 31.12 19.49
N ALA A 397 -6.80 32.31 20.04
CA ALA A 397 -7.45 33.53 19.56
C ALA A 397 -7.04 33.86 18.12
N ASP A 398 -7.87 34.64 17.43
CA ASP A 398 -7.62 35.13 16.06
C ASP A 398 -7.32 34.02 15.05
N SER A 399 -8.07 32.91 15.13
CA SER A 399 -7.88 31.70 14.30
C SER A 399 -6.52 31.05 14.51
N ASP A 400 -6.16 30.78 15.77
CA ASP A 400 -4.94 30.08 16.18
C ASP A 400 -3.62 30.79 15.81
N PHE A 401 -3.66 32.10 15.52
CA PHE A 401 -2.51 32.87 15.02
C PHE A 401 -1.22 32.66 15.83
N ARG A 402 -1.31 32.66 17.16
CA ARG A 402 -0.15 32.47 18.05
C ARG A 402 0.34 31.03 18.08
N PHE A 403 -0.56 30.05 17.94
CA PHE A 403 -0.15 28.66 17.74
C PHE A 403 0.61 28.49 16.42
N SER A 404 0.16 29.16 15.35
CA SER A 404 0.85 29.13 14.06
C SER A 404 2.25 29.73 14.15
N GLU A 405 2.42 30.90 14.78
CA GLU A 405 3.75 31.51 14.99
C GLU A 405 4.67 30.61 15.83
N GLU A 406 4.18 30.12 16.95
CA GLU A 406 4.97 29.27 17.84
C GLU A 406 5.38 27.95 17.18
N PHE A 407 4.46 27.30 16.45
CA PHE A 407 4.77 26.04 15.78
C PHE A 407 5.75 26.22 14.62
N GLU A 408 5.70 27.35 13.91
CA GLU A 408 6.63 27.65 12.80
C GLU A 408 8.08 27.77 13.29
N GLU A 409 8.32 28.21 14.52
CA GLU A 409 9.66 28.25 15.12
C GLU A 409 10.31 26.86 15.27
N LEU A 410 9.50 25.80 15.38
CA LEU A 410 9.98 24.41 15.50
C LEU A 410 10.40 23.79 14.15
N LYS A 411 10.13 24.46 13.03
CA LYS A 411 10.29 23.92 11.66
C LYS A 411 11.71 23.49 11.31
N HIS A 412 12.72 24.21 11.82
CA HIS A 412 14.12 23.97 11.48
C HIS A 412 14.90 23.19 12.56
N VAL A 413 14.29 22.94 13.72
CA VAL A 413 14.96 22.29 14.86
C VAL A 413 15.45 20.89 14.47
N GLY A 414 16.75 20.65 14.65
CA GLY A 414 17.40 19.35 14.47
C GLY A 414 17.66 18.95 13.02
N ARG A 415 17.19 19.72 12.03
CA ARG A 415 17.29 19.38 10.60
C ARG A 415 18.70 19.43 10.03
N GLU A 416 19.62 20.04 10.75
CA GLU A 416 21.05 20.08 10.45
C GLU A 416 21.79 18.76 10.72
N GLN A 417 21.16 17.82 11.42
CA GLN A 417 21.82 16.60 11.90
C GLN A 417 21.95 15.55 10.78
N PRO A 418 23.05 14.77 10.78
CA PRO A 418 23.32 13.81 9.71
C PRO A 418 22.40 12.58 9.78
N CYS A 419 22.11 12.03 8.61
CA CYS A 419 21.33 10.79 8.39
C CYS A 419 22.09 9.79 7.49
N THR A 420 23.42 9.77 7.61
CA THR A 420 24.32 9.05 6.70
C THR A 420 24.01 7.55 6.61
N ALA A 421 23.66 6.90 7.73
CA ALA A 421 23.31 5.48 7.72
C ALA A 421 22.03 5.21 6.92
N ALA A 422 21.06 6.13 6.96
CA ALA A 422 19.80 6.02 6.24
C ALA A 422 19.96 6.22 4.72
N ASP A 423 20.97 7.00 4.32
CA ASP A 423 21.26 7.33 2.91
C ASP A 423 22.08 6.26 2.18
N LEU A 424 22.61 5.26 2.89
CA LEU A 424 23.32 4.13 2.29
C LEU A 424 22.43 3.41 1.27
N PRO A 425 22.95 3.04 0.07
CA PRO A 425 22.16 2.39 -0.96
C PRO A 425 21.38 1.14 -0.50
N CYS A 426 21.98 0.31 0.36
CA CYS A 426 21.34 -0.88 0.93
C CYS A 426 20.19 -0.55 1.91
N ASN A 427 20.21 0.63 2.55
CA ASN A 427 19.22 1.03 3.55
C ASN A 427 18.07 1.85 2.96
N ARG A 428 18.24 2.46 1.78
CA ARG A 428 17.18 3.24 1.10
C ARG A 428 15.85 2.47 0.95
N PRO A 429 15.83 1.18 0.55
CA PRO A 429 14.58 0.41 0.44
C PRO A 429 13.91 0.13 1.79
N LYS A 430 14.64 0.26 2.91
CA LYS A 430 14.11 0.07 4.27
C LYS A 430 13.35 1.31 4.77
N ASN A 431 13.34 2.41 4.01
CA ASN A 431 12.65 3.66 4.37
C ASN A 431 11.31 3.81 3.65
N ARG A 432 10.22 3.99 4.40
CA ARG A 432 8.88 4.23 3.84
C ARG A 432 8.78 5.59 3.14
N PHE A 433 9.54 6.58 3.60
CA PHE A 433 9.56 7.93 3.04
C PHE A 433 11.00 8.43 2.90
N THR A 434 11.33 9.00 1.74
CA THR A 434 12.68 9.52 1.44
C THR A 434 13.05 10.75 2.26
N ASN A 435 12.06 11.48 2.79
CA ASN A 435 12.25 12.69 3.59
C ASN A 435 12.07 12.47 5.10
N ILE A 436 11.84 11.23 5.54
CA ILE A 436 11.70 10.87 6.96
C ILE A 436 12.80 9.86 7.30
N LEU A 437 14.00 10.37 7.55
CA LEU A 437 15.18 9.58 7.83
C LEU A 437 15.58 9.73 9.31
N PRO A 438 16.07 8.65 9.96
CA PRO A 438 16.54 8.72 11.33
C PRO A 438 17.87 9.47 11.42
N TYR A 439 18.02 10.36 12.40
CA TYR A 439 19.33 10.98 12.68
C TYR A 439 20.33 9.94 13.21
N ASP A 440 21.59 10.04 12.78
CA ASP A 440 22.61 9.03 13.08
C ASP A 440 22.94 8.91 14.58
N HIS A 441 22.91 10.03 15.31
CA HIS A 441 23.29 10.07 16.73
C HIS A 441 22.27 9.38 17.65
N SER A 442 21.01 9.34 17.25
CA SER A 442 19.89 8.83 18.05
C SER A 442 19.25 7.57 17.46
N ARG A 443 19.67 7.12 16.26
CA ARG A 443 19.08 5.94 15.61
C ARG A 443 19.22 4.69 16.48
N TYR A 444 18.20 3.83 16.43
CA TYR A 444 18.35 2.48 16.95
C TYR A 444 19.32 1.69 16.07
N LYS A 445 20.16 0.85 16.68
CA LYS A 445 21.11 -0.01 15.98
C LYS A 445 20.79 -1.45 16.32
N LEU A 446 20.42 -2.22 15.32
CA LEU A 446 20.29 -3.67 15.45
C LEU A 446 21.69 -4.28 15.64
N GLN A 447 21.76 -5.47 16.23
CA GLN A 447 23.02 -6.22 16.22
C GLN A 447 23.44 -6.48 14.77
N PRO A 448 24.65 -6.06 14.37
CA PRO A 448 25.12 -6.25 13.00
C PRO A 448 25.28 -7.75 12.72
N VAL A 449 24.97 -8.12 11.48
CA VAL A 449 25.27 -9.44 10.93
C VAL A 449 26.59 -9.33 10.17
N ASP A 450 27.51 -10.26 10.42
CA ASP A 450 28.80 -10.30 9.76
C ASP A 450 28.62 -10.32 8.23
N ASP A 451 29.46 -9.56 7.53
CA ASP A 451 29.47 -9.42 6.07
C ASP A 451 28.18 -8.85 5.42
N GLU A 452 27.22 -8.33 6.20
CA GLU A 452 25.99 -7.70 5.69
C GLU A 452 25.95 -6.19 6.02
N GLU A 453 26.34 -5.36 5.06
CA GLU A 453 26.30 -3.89 5.20
C GLU A 453 24.86 -3.38 5.34
N GLY A 454 24.58 -2.59 6.38
CA GLY A 454 23.24 -2.09 6.68
C GLY A 454 22.35 -3.08 7.44
N SER A 455 22.90 -4.20 7.91
CA SER A 455 22.21 -5.14 8.81
C SER A 455 21.90 -4.53 10.19
N ASP A 456 22.63 -3.51 10.61
CA ASP A 456 22.39 -2.75 11.86
C ASP A 456 21.28 -1.69 11.73
N TYR A 457 20.76 -1.49 10.52
CA TYR A 457 19.88 -0.37 10.20
C TYR A 457 18.40 -0.72 10.30
N ILE A 458 17.67 0.14 11.01
CA ILE A 458 16.21 0.26 10.99
C ILE A 458 15.84 1.75 11.10
N ASN A 459 14.75 2.17 10.45
CA ASN A 459 14.26 3.55 10.53
C ASN A 459 13.56 3.82 11.87
N ALA A 460 14.37 3.95 12.93
CA ALA A 460 13.92 4.21 14.28
C ALA A 460 14.91 5.08 15.04
N ASN A 461 14.44 5.91 15.97
CA ASN A 461 15.27 6.70 16.88
C ASN A 461 14.82 6.52 18.32
N TYR A 462 15.77 6.57 19.26
CA TYR A 462 15.43 6.81 20.65
C TYR A 462 14.88 8.22 20.81
N VAL A 463 13.82 8.37 21.60
CA VAL A 463 13.17 9.66 21.88
C VAL A 463 12.89 9.78 23.38
N PRO A 464 13.14 10.96 23.99
CA PRO A 464 12.94 11.18 25.41
C PRO A 464 11.46 11.17 25.79
N GLY A 465 11.17 10.58 26.94
CA GLY A 465 9.87 10.68 27.60
C GLY A 465 9.95 11.46 28.91
N HIS A 466 9.02 11.19 29.82
CA HIS A 466 9.01 11.78 31.17
C HIS A 466 10.09 11.15 32.06
N ASN A 467 10.30 9.84 31.92
CA ASN A 467 11.04 9.00 32.87
C ASN A 467 12.48 8.72 32.43
N SER A 468 12.76 8.79 31.13
CA SER A 468 14.09 8.48 30.58
C SER A 468 14.38 9.25 29.28
N PRO A 469 15.64 9.64 29.02
CA PRO A 469 16.05 10.19 27.72
C PRO A 469 15.92 9.19 26.56
N ARG A 470 15.75 7.89 26.86
CA ARG A 470 15.55 6.81 25.88
C ARG A 470 14.28 5.99 26.19
N GLU A 471 13.26 6.65 26.76
CA GLU A 471 12.00 5.99 27.13
C GLU A 471 11.27 5.40 25.92
N PHE A 472 11.38 6.02 24.75
CA PHE A 472 10.71 5.57 23.54
C PHE A 472 11.69 5.20 22.45
N ILE A 473 11.34 4.17 21.67
CA ILE A 473 11.89 3.94 20.33
C ILE A 473 10.79 4.28 19.34
N VAL A 474 10.96 5.39 18.61
CA VAL A 474 9.98 5.84 17.62
C VAL A 474 10.41 5.40 16.24
N THR A 475 9.57 4.63 15.57
CA THR A 475 9.86 4.01 14.26
C THR A 475 8.76 4.29 13.25
N GLN A 476 9.08 4.14 11.95
CA GLN A 476 8.06 4.08 10.90
C GLN A 476 7.16 2.84 11.06
N GLY A 477 5.96 2.88 10.47
CA GLY A 477 5.13 1.69 10.29
C GLY A 477 5.87 0.69 9.40
N PRO A 478 6.14 -0.55 9.87
CA PRO A 478 6.93 -1.52 9.12
C PRO A 478 6.44 -1.70 7.68
N LEU A 479 7.39 -1.79 6.75
CA LEU A 479 7.17 -2.30 5.40
C LEU A 479 7.20 -3.83 5.45
N HIS A 480 6.60 -4.49 4.46
CA HIS A 480 6.68 -5.95 4.30
C HIS A 480 8.12 -6.47 4.39
N CYS A 481 9.08 -5.77 3.76
CA CYS A 481 10.51 -6.11 3.75
C CYS A 481 11.27 -5.75 5.04
N THR A 482 10.64 -5.13 6.04
CA THR A 482 11.29 -4.68 7.29
C THR A 482 10.62 -5.23 8.55
N ARG A 483 9.69 -6.19 8.42
CA ARG A 483 9.01 -6.79 9.58
C ARG A 483 9.96 -7.58 10.47
N ASP A 484 10.90 -8.27 9.85
CA ASP A 484 11.92 -9.07 10.55
C ASP A 484 12.85 -8.14 11.35
N ASP A 485 13.32 -7.05 10.72
CA ASP A 485 14.09 -6.00 11.39
C ASP A 485 13.29 -5.36 12.56
N PHE A 486 11.99 -5.13 12.38
CA PHE A 486 11.13 -4.56 13.42
C PHE A 486 11.01 -5.48 14.63
N TRP A 487 10.75 -6.78 14.43
CA TRP A 487 10.67 -7.73 15.54
C TRP A 487 12.02 -7.96 16.20
N ARG A 488 13.11 -7.97 15.42
CA ARG A 488 14.48 -8.01 15.95
C ARG A 488 14.77 -6.80 16.84
N MET A 489 14.35 -5.59 16.45
CA MET A 489 14.43 -4.39 17.28
C MET A 489 13.63 -4.53 18.58
N CYS A 490 12.38 -4.99 18.51
CA CYS A 490 11.53 -5.21 19.68
C CYS A 490 12.18 -6.20 20.66
N TRP A 491 12.79 -7.27 20.14
CA TRP A 491 13.49 -8.26 20.94
C TRP A 491 14.78 -7.72 21.56
N GLU A 492 15.67 -7.14 20.77
CA GLU A 492 16.98 -6.68 21.23
C GLU A 492 16.89 -5.49 22.21
N SER A 493 15.91 -4.62 22.02
CA SER A 493 15.64 -3.51 22.94
C SER A 493 15.06 -3.95 24.28
N GLY A 494 14.57 -5.19 24.37
CA GLY A 494 13.82 -5.67 25.53
C GLY A 494 12.46 -4.98 25.71
N SER A 495 11.93 -4.37 24.64
CA SER A 495 10.64 -3.68 24.68
C SER A 495 9.51 -4.63 25.10
N ARG A 496 8.63 -4.13 25.96
CA ARG A 496 7.44 -4.84 26.44
C ARG A 496 6.14 -4.28 25.90
N ALA A 497 6.20 -3.14 25.20
CA ALA A 497 5.02 -2.49 24.69
C ALA A 497 5.27 -1.90 23.31
N ILE A 498 4.25 -2.03 22.46
CA ILE A 498 4.20 -1.41 21.14
C ILE A 498 2.95 -0.53 21.09
N VAL A 499 3.11 0.74 20.76
CA VAL A 499 2.01 1.69 20.55
C VAL A 499 1.88 1.97 19.06
N MET A 500 0.78 1.53 18.47
CA MET A 500 0.44 1.69 17.06
C MET A 500 -0.67 2.72 16.89
N LEU A 501 -0.38 3.83 16.20
CA LEU A 501 -1.28 4.99 16.07
C LEU A 501 -1.85 5.16 14.64
N THR A 502 -1.98 4.07 13.89
CA THR A 502 -2.48 4.09 12.50
C THR A 502 -3.21 2.80 12.18
N ARG A 503 -4.19 2.84 11.28
CA ARG A 503 -4.69 1.63 10.64
C ARG A 503 -3.71 1.18 9.55
N CYS A 504 -3.65 -0.11 9.23
CA CYS A 504 -2.78 -0.59 8.14
C CYS A 504 -3.11 0.09 6.80
N VAL A 505 -4.40 0.35 6.55
CA VAL A 505 -4.89 1.05 5.36
C VAL A 505 -5.80 2.20 5.77
N GLU A 506 -5.57 3.36 5.17
CA GLU A 506 -6.28 4.61 5.40
C GLU A 506 -6.59 5.26 4.04
N LYS A 507 -7.87 5.52 3.73
CA LYS A 507 -8.35 6.00 2.41
C LYS A 507 -7.75 5.25 1.20
N GLY A 508 -7.64 3.92 1.31
CA GLY A 508 -7.11 3.06 0.24
C GLY A 508 -5.59 3.15 0.05
N ARG A 509 -4.86 3.83 0.95
CA ARG A 509 -3.40 3.87 0.96
C ARG A 509 -2.87 3.05 2.12
N GLU A 510 -1.88 2.20 1.85
CA GLU A 510 -1.15 1.49 2.90
C GLU A 510 -0.34 2.48 3.74
N LYS A 511 -0.51 2.40 5.06
CA LYS A 511 0.20 3.21 6.06
C LYS A 511 1.20 2.39 6.85
N CYS A 512 0.91 1.11 7.04
CA CYS A 512 1.70 0.15 7.81
C CYS A 512 1.36 -1.25 7.30
N ASP A 513 2.38 -2.08 7.03
CA ASP A 513 2.15 -3.49 6.78
C ASP A 513 1.71 -4.17 8.07
N ARG A 514 0.92 -5.25 7.96
CA ARG A 514 0.52 -6.01 9.15
C ARG A 514 1.68 -6.90 9.58
N TYR A 515 2.35 -6.48 10.65
CA TYR A 515 3.51 -7.18 11.22
C TYR A 515 3.15 -8.12 12.37
N TRP A 516 1.87 -8.41 12.61
CA TRP A 516 1.45 -9.34 13.66
C TRP A 516 0.46 -10.38 13.12
N PRO A 517 0.33 -11.56 13.77
CA PRO A 517 -0.52 -12.67 13.30
C PRO A 517 -1.98 -12.27 13.06
N TYR A 518 -2.65 -12.97 12.13
CA TYR A 518 -4.10 -12.82 11.90
C TYR A 518 -4.94 -13.58 12.92
N ASP A 519 -4.41 -14.66 13.45
CA ASP A 519 -5.05 -15.58 14.39
C ASP A 519 -4.07 -15.96 15.52
N THR A 520 -4.39 -17.01 16.26
CA THR A 520 -3.58 -17.52 17.38
C THR A 520 -2.44 -18.44 16.93
N ARG A 521 -2.21 -18.61 15.62
CA ARG A 521 -1.09 -19.42 15.13
C ARG A 521 0.22 -18.62 15.19
N PRO A 522 1.34 -19.26 15.57
CA PRO A 522 2.64 -18.59 15.57
C PRO A 522 3.05 -18.21 14.15
N VAL A 523 3.50 -16.97 13.96
CA VAL A 523 4.11 -16.47 12.71
C VAL A 523 5.57 -16.12 12.99
N TYR A 524 6.46 -16.52 12.09
CA TYR A 524 7.89 -16.28 12.21
C TYR A 524 8.31 -15.06 11.41
N TYR A 525 9.06 -14.17 12.05
CA TYR A 525 9.70 -12.99 11.47
C TYR A 525 11.21 -13.13 11.72
N GLY A 526 11.96 -13.60 10.72
CA GLY A 526 13.31 -14.10 10.93
C GLY A 526 13.33 -15.26 11.93
N ASP A 527 14.12 -15.12 13.00
CA ASP A 527 14.26 -16.10 14.08
C ASP A 527 13.32 -15.86 15.28
N ILE A 528 12.38 -14.93 15.15
CA ILE A 528 11.43 -14.56 16.21
C ILE A 528 10.04 -15.06 15.86
N ALA A 529 9.48 -15.92 16.71
CA ALA A 529 8.11 -16.39 16.62
C ALA A 529 7.18 -15.47 17.41
N VAL A 530 6.11 -14.98 16.79
CA VAL A 530 5.11 -14.11 17.39
C VAL A 530 3.75 -14.80 17.35
N THR A 531 3.09 -14.89 18.50
CA THR A 531 1.78 -15.54 18.66
C THR A 531 0.81 -14.61 19.38
N SER A 532 -0.41 -14.47 18.86
CA SER A 532 -1.47 -13.73 19.54
C SER A 532 -2.07 -14.56 20.68
N LEU A 533 -2.01 -14.05 21.91
CA LEU A 533 -2.54 -14.72 23.10
C LEU A 533 -3.98 -14.30 23.39
N ASN A 534 -4.19 -12.99 23.51
CA ASN A 534 -5.47 -12.39 23.88
C ASN A 534 -5.64 -11.03 23.16
N GLU A 535 -6.88 -10.67 22.87
CA GLU A 535 -7.24 -9.40 22.26
C GLU A 535 -8.44 -8.76 22.98
N SER A 536 -8.24 -7.56 23.51
CA SER A 536 -9.27 -6.73 24.14
C SER A 536 -9.60 -5.54 23.24
N ARG A 537 -10.84 -5.46 22.75
CA ARG A 537 -11.29 -4.40 21.85
C ARG A 537 -12.07 -3.33 22.61
N PHE A 538 -11.61 -2.09 22.53
CA PHE A 538 -12.25 -0.89 23.05
C PHE A 538 -12.81 -0.07 21.87
N PRO A 539 -13.67 0.94 22.11
CA PRO A 539 -14.23 1.75 21.03
C PRO A 539 -13.17 2.44 20.14
N ASP A 540 -12.11 2.94 20.77
CA ASP A 540 -11.09 3.76 20.11
C ASP A 540 -9.77 3.02 19.84
N TRP A 541 -9.55 1.87 20.49
CA TRP A 541 -8.31 1.10 20.37
C TRP A 541 -8.51 -0.39 20.63
N THR A 542 -7.51 -1.18 20.25
CA THR A 542 -7.40 -2.60 20.58
C THR A 542 -6.13 -2.83 21.39
N VAL A 543 -6.18 -3.73 22.37
CA VAL A 543 -5.00 -4.19 23.11
C VAL A 543 -4.81 -5.68 22.87
N THR A 544 -3.67 -6.05 22.31
CA THR A 544 -3.32 -7.45 22.01
C THR A 544 -2.10 -7.87 22.82
N GLU A 545 -2.17 -9.00 23.51
CA GLU A 545 -1.01 -9.61 24.17
C GLU A 545 -0.34 -10.59 23.21
N LEU A 546 0.95 -10.39 22.97
CA LEU A 546 1.74 -11.15 22.02
C LEU A 546 2.82 -11.95 22.76
N ALA A 547 2.82 -13.27 22.62
CA ALA A 547 3.96 -14.09 23.00
C ALA A 547 5.02 -13.98 21.90
N VAL A 548 6.22 -13.56 22.28
CA VAL A 548 7.38 -13.41 21.40
C VAL A 548 8.44 -14.39 21.87
N CYS A 549 8.90 -15.28 21.00
CA CYS A 549 9.86 -16.33 21.32
C CYS A 549 11.06 -16.26 20.39
N ARG A 550 12.27 -16.42 20.94
CA ARG A 550 13.52 -16.58 20.20
C ARG A 550 14.32 -17.71 20.83
N GLY A 551 14.46 -18.83 20.13
CA GLY A 551 15.01 -20.05 20.73
C GLY A 551 14.15 -20.54 21.90
N ALA A 552 14.75 -20.70 23.08
CA ALA A 552 14.06 -21.13 24.31
C ALA A 552 13.54 -19.96 25.17
N GLU A 553 13.91 -18.72 24.86
CA GLU A 553 13.46 -17.56 25.62
C GLU A 553 12.09 -17.09 25.11
N GLN A 554 11.18 -16.80 26.04
CA GLN A 554 9.84 -16.29 25.75
C GLN A 554 9.58 -15.00 26.53
N ARG A 555 8.94 -14.04 25.87
CA ARG A 555 8.53 -12.75 26.44
C ARG A 555 7.09 -12.43 26.04
N VAL A 556 6.42 -11.62 26.84
CA VAL A 556 5.10 -11.07 26.50
C VAL A 556 5.28 -9.59 26.13
N VAL A 557 4.73 -9.21 24.98
CA VAL A 557 4.70 -7.84 24.49
C VAL A 557 3.24 -7.41 24.36
N THR A 558 2.88 -6.29 24.98
CA THR A 558 1.52 -5.71 24.89
C THR A 558 1.47 -4.72 23.72
N HIS A 559 0.61 -5.00 22.75
CA HIS A 559 0.39 -4.16 21.59
C HIS A 559 -0.86 -3.29 21.78
N PHE A 560 -0.68 -1.98 21.79
CA PHE A 560 -1.73 -0.97 21.94
C PHE A 560 -2.00 -0.32 20.58
N HIS A 561 -3.12 -0.63 19.95
CA HIS A 561 -3.49 -0.17 18.63
C HIS A 561 -4.62 0.85 18.67
N PHE A 562 -4.31 2.15 18.56
CA PHE A 562 -5.31 3.20 18.43
C PHE A 562 -5.86 3.25 17.00
N THR A 563 -7.16 2.97 16.85
CA THR A 563 -7.81 2.67 15.56
C THR A 563 -8.66 3.81 15.00
N THR A 564 -9.00 4.81 15.82
CA THR A 564 -9.94 5.88 15.45
C THR A 564 -9.26 7.21 15.08
N TRP A 565 -7.93 7.25 14.94
CA TRP A 565 -7.26 8.45 14.42
C TRP A 565 -7.62 8.67 12.94
N PRO A 566 -8.19 9.84 12.57
CA PRO A 566 -8.59 10.09 11.20
C PRO A 566 -7.40 10.29 10.25
N ASP A 567 -7.62 9.99 8.98
CA ASP A 567 -6.59 10.05 7.94
C ASP A 567 -6.09 11.49 7.68
N PHE A 568 -6.94 12.49 7.92
CA PHE A 568 -6.60 13.91 7.94
C PHE A 568 -7.10 14.52 9.26
N GLY A 569 -6.29 15.38 9.87
CA GLY A 569 -6.62 16.03 11.14
C GLY A 569 -6.21 15.23 12.37
N VAL A 570 -6.99 15.40 13.44
CA VAL A 570 -6.74 14.88 14.79
C VAL A 570 -7.99 14.18 15.33
N PRO A 571 -7.89 13.33 16.36
CA PRO A 571 -9.05 12.67 16.93
C PRO A 571 -10.10 13.68 17.40
N ASP A 572 -11.37 13.39 17.12
CA ASP A 572 -12.52 14.20 17.52
C ASP A 572 -13.55 13.30 18.23
N PRO A 573 -13.83 13.51 19.53
CA PRO A 573 -13.24 14.53 20.40
C PRO A 573 -11.77 14.22 20.76
N PRO A 574 -10.93 15.25 21.04
CA PRO A 574 -9.54 15.08 21.46
C PRO A 574 -9.37 14.18 22.70
N THR A 575 -10.39 14.13 23.56
CA THR A 575 -10.42 13.28 24.76
C THR A 575 -10.27 11.79 24.46
N ALA A 576 -10.58 11.32 23.24
CA ALA A 576 -10.32 9.94 22.84
C ALA A 576 -8.84 9.57 22.92
N LEU A 577 -7.95 10.48 22.51
CA LEU A 577 -6.51 10.28 22.61
C LEU A 577 -6.04 10.31 24.06
N ALA A 578 -6.56 11.25 24.86
CA ALA A 578 -6.21 11.35 26.28
C ALA A 578 -6.64 10.09 27.07
N ARG A 579 -7.83 9.54 26.80
CA ARG A 579 -8.30 8.26 27.36
C ARG A 579 -7.36 7.11 26.99
N PHE A 580 -6.95 7.03 25.72
CA PHE A 580 -6.00 6.01 25.27
C PHE A 580 -4.64 6.12 25.96
N VAL A 581 -4.09 7.33 26.09
CA VAL A 581 -2.81 7.57 26.77
C VAL A 581 -2.85 7.15 28.24
N ARG A 582 -3.94 7.47 28.96
CA ARG A 582 -4.13 7.01 30.34
C ARG A 582 -4.21 5.48 30.42
N ALA A 583 -5.02 4.86 29.57
CA ALA A 583 -5.16 3.40 29.52
C ALA A 583 -3.84 2.68 29.21
N PHE A 584 -3.02 3.26 28.32
CA PHE A 584 -1.66 2.79 28.04
C PHE A 584 -0.79 2.87 29.29
N ARG A 585 -0.72 4.04 29.93
CA ARG A 585 0.21 4.30 31.03
C ARG A 585 -0.16 3.53 32.31
N GLU A 586 -1.45 3.29 32.55
CA GLU A 586 -1.94 2.41 33.63
C GLU A 586 -1.48 0.96 33.46
N ARG A 587 -1.42 0.46 32.22
CA ARG A 587 -1.01 -0.93 31.91
C ARG A 587 0.49 -1.07 31.67
N CYS A 588 1.16 0.02 31.29
CA CYS A 588 2.58 0.06 30.97
C CYS A 588 3.29 1.15 31.80
N PRO A 589 3.46 0.92 33.13
CA PRO A 589 4.24 1.81 33.96
C PRO A 589 5.72 1.81 33.54
N ALA A 590 6.44 2.88 33.86
CA ALA A 590 7.85 2.98 33.53
C ALA A 590 8.68 1.92 34.28
N ASP A 591 9.39 1.06 33.55
CA ASP A 591 10.24 0.00 34.11
C ASP A 591 11.70 0.06 33.61
N GLY A 592 12.07 1.18 32.98
CA GLY A 592 13.40 1.43 32.42
C GLY A 592 13.63 0.84 31.02
N ARG A 593 12.69 0.06 30.48
CA ARG A 593 12.79 -0.48 29.11
C ARG A 593 12.14 0.49 28.11
N PRO A 594 12.63 0.55 26.87
CA PRO A 594 12.02 1.39 25.86
C PRO A 594 10.64 0.88 25.43
N VAL A 595 9.72 1.80 25.18
CA VAL A 595 8.43 1.53 24.53
C VAL A 595 8.54 1.82 23.04
N VAL A 596 8.13 0.88 22.20
CA VAL A 596 8.14 1.09 20.74
C VAL A 596 6.89 1.85 20.36
N VAL A 597 7.02 2.97 19.64
CA VAL A 597 5.90 3.81 19.19
C VAL A 597 6.00 4.00 17.69
N HIS A 598 4.90 3.78 16.97
CA HIS A 598 4.87 4.03 15.53
C HIS A 598 3.50 4.50 15.03
N CYS A 599 3.52 5.09 13.84
CA CYS A 599 2.33 5.36 13.05
C CYS A 599 2.61 4.91 11.61
N SER A 600 2.53 5.81 10.63
CA SER A 600 3.00 5.55 9.26
C SER A 600 4.46 6.00 9.07
N ALA A 601 4.73 7.29 9.19
CA ALA A 601 6.08 7.84 9.12
C ALA A 601 6.86 7.76 10.46
N GLY A 602 6.14 7.53 11.57
CA GLY A 602 6.74 7.55 12.91
C GLY A 602 7.13 8.94 13.38
N VAL A 603 6.36 9.99 13.05
CA VAL A 603 6.70 11.39 13.42
C VAL A 603 5.49 12.14 13.99
N GLY A 604 4.43 12.33 13.21
CA GLY A 604 3.30 13.19 13.58
C GLY A 604 2.48 12.65 14.76
N ARG A 605 1.69 11.59 14.51
CA ARG A 605 0.87 10.94 15.54
C ARG A 605 1.72 10.41 16.71
N SER A 606 2.88 9.83 16.41
CA SER A 606 3.85 9.34 17.40
C SER A 606 4.34 10.44 18.34
N GLY A 607 4.76 11.59 17.80
CA GLY A 607 5.15 12.73 18.63
C GLY A 607 3.98 13.30 19.42
N THR A 608 2.78 13.35 18.82
CA THR A 608 1.57 13.82 19.51
C THR A 608 1.26 12.97 20.74
N PHE A 609 1.32 11.65 20.59
CA PHE A 609 1.14 10.69 21.68
C PHE A 609 2.20 10.87 22.78
N ILE A 610 3.49 10.93 22.42
CA ILE A 610 4.59 11.05 23.39
C ILE A 610 4.51 12.36 24.17
N THR A 611 4.23 13.48 23.49
CA THR A 611 4.09 14.78 24.18
C THR A 611 2.91 14.76 25.14
N LEU A 612 1.78 14.18 24.73
CA LEU A 612 0.60 14.09 25.60
C LEU A 612 0.85 13.15 26.79
N ASP A 613 1.45 11.99 26.58
CA ASP A 613 1.85 11.06 27.64
C ASP A 613 2.78 11.72 28.66
N ARG A 614 3.77 12.49 28.18
CA ARG A 614 4.67 13.24 29.06
C ARG A 614 3.95 14.34 29.83
N ALA A 615 3.07 15.10 29.17
CA ALA A 615 2.32 16.17 29.81
C ALA A 615 1.36 15.63 30.89
N LEU A 616 0.63 14.55 30.60
CA LEU A 616 -0.29 13.93 31.56
C LEU A 616 0.44 13.33 32.77
N GLN A 617 1.64 12.76 32.58
CA GLN A 617 2.48 12.33 33.70
C GLN A 617 2.96 13.51 34.56
N GLN A 618 3.38 14.63 33.95
CA GLN A 618 3.75 15.83 34.68
C GLN A 618 2.58 16.42 35.48
N LEU A 619 1.36 16.40 34.92
CA LEU A 619 0.16 16.80 35.65
C LEU A 619 -0.15 15.85 36.81
N ALA A 620 -0.04 14.54 36.60
CA ALA A 620 -0.24 13.54 37.65
C ALA A 620 0.81 13.66 38.77
N ALA A 621 2.02 14.10 38.45
CA ALA A 621 3.09 14.40 39.40
C ALA A 621 2.98 15.79 40.04
N HIS A 622 1.87 16.52 39.84
CA HIS A 622 1.63 17.86 40.38
C HIS A 622 2.71 18.89 39.99
N ALA A 623 3.22 18.84 38.76
CA ALA A 623 4.16 19.84 38.27
C ALA A 623 3.52 21.23 38.23
N ASP A 624 4.26 22.26 38.67
CA ASP A 624 3.78 23.65 38.64
C ASP A 624 3.70 24.23 37.22
N THR A 625 4.50 23.69 36.30
CA THR A 625 4.62 24.18 34.91
C THR A 625 4.63 23.03 33.91
N LEU A 626 4.06 23.26 32.72
CA LEU A 626 4.15 22.42 31.53
C LEU A 626 4.85 23.16 30.40
N ASP A 627 5.78 22.49 29.71
CA ASP A 627 6.53 23.08 28.59
C ASP A 627 6.35 22.24 27.32
N ILE A 628 5.16 22.31 26.72
CA ILE A 628 4.82 21.53 25.52
C ILE A 628 5.76 21.88 24.36
N PHE A 629 6.07 23.17 24.18
CA PHE A 629 7.04 23.64 23.19
C PHE A 629 8.40 22.98 23.38
N GLY A 630 8.94 23.01 24.60
CA GLY A 630 10.23 22.41 24.94
C GLY A 630 10.24 20.89 24.78
N MET A 631 9.12 20.21 25.06
CA MET A 631 8.99 18.77 24.79
C MET A 631 9.11 18.46 23.30
N VAL A 632 8.37 19.18 22.44
CA VAL A 632 8.43 18.97 20.98
C VAL A 632 9.79 19.38 20.43
N HIS A 633 10.35 20.50 20.89
CA HIS A 633 11.69 20.94 20.54
C HIS A 633 12.74 19.86 20.86
N ALA A 634 12.70 19.26 22.06
CA ALA A 634 13.59 18.17 22.43
C ALA A 634 13.42 16.94 21.51
N MET A 635 12.18 16.52 21.25
CA MET A 635 11.94 15.39 20.34
C MET A 635 12.41 15.65 18.90
N ARG A 636 12.26 16.87 18.38
CA ARG A 636 12.70 17.27 17.03
C ARG A 636 14.22 17.17 16.87
N ARG A 637 14.98 17.26 17.96
CA ARG A 637 16.44 17.01 17.95
C ARG A 637 16.75 15.52 17.85
N GLU A 638 15.91 14.65 18.39
CA GLU A 638 16.17 13.21 18.35
C GLU A 638 15.60 12.53 17.11
N ARG A 639 14.48 13.03 16.55
CA ARG A 639 13.87 12.51 15.33
C ARG A 639 13.20 13.62 14.53
N VAL A 640 13.39 13.58 13.22
CA VAL A 640 12.87 14.60 12.30
C VAL A 640 11.34 14.72 12.41
N TRP A 641 10.81 15.95 12.34
CA TRP A 641 9.37 16.23 12.23
C TRP A 641 8.44 15.72 13.35
N MET A 642 8.97 15.31 14.51
CA MET A 642 8.15 14.91 15.66
C MET A 642 7.09 15.97 16.01
N VAL A 643 5.82 15.57 16.07
CA VAL A 643 4.63 16.45 15.93
C VAL A 643 4.68 17.20 14.60
N GLN A 644 3.94 16.72 13.59
CA GLN A 644 4.19 17.08 12.20
C GLN A 644 3.36 18.26 11.72
N THR A 645 2.16 18.44 12.25
CA THR A 645 1.24 19.50 11.82
C THR A 645 0.83 20.39 12.99
N GLU A 646 0.43 21.61 12.67
CA GLU A 646 -0.09 22.56 13.63
C GLU A 646 -1.33 22.02 14.35
N GLN A 647 -2.27 21.37 13.63
CA GLN A 647 -3.44 20.78 14.28
C GLN A 647 -3.07 19.72 15.33
N GLN A 648 -1.99 18.95 15.10
CA GLN A 648 -1.49 18.00 16.09
C GLN A 648 -0.94 18.72 17.32
N TYR A 649 -0.20 19.81 17.13
CA TYR A 649 0.32 20.63 18.22
C TYR A 649 -0.81 21.23 19.07
N ILE A 650 -1.84 21.78 18.43
CA ILE A 650 -3.04 22.31 19.09
C ILE A 650 -3.81 21.20 19.82
N CYS A 651 -3.95 20.01 19.21
CA CYS A 651 -4.62 18.87 19.82
C CYS A 651 -4.00 18.44 21.17
N ILE A 652 -2.68 18.52 21.31
CA ILE A 652 -2.00 18.24 22.59
C ILE A 652 -2.51 19.21 23.67
N HIS A 653 -2.58 20.51 23.34
CA HIS A 653 -3.08 21.53 24.28
C HIS A 653 -4.55 21.31 24.62
N GLN A 654 -5.38 20.98 23.64
CA GLN A 654 -6.80 20.64 23.86
C GLN A 654 -6.96 19.44 24.80
N CYS A 655 -6.16 18.40 24.64
CA CYS A 655 -6.18 17.23 25.53
C CYS A 655 -5.75 17.60 26.96
N VAL A 656 -4.76 18.47 27.12
CA VAL A 656 -4.32 18.97 28.43
C VAL A 656 -5.40 19.82 29.08
N VAL A 657 -6.04 20.74 28.34
CA VAL A 657 -7.16 21.54 28.85
C VAL A 657 -8.30 20.65 29.31
N ALA A 658 -8.70 19.65 28.50
CA ALA A 658 -9.74 18.71 28.89
C ALA A 658 -9.40 17.93 30.18
N ALA A 659 -8.12 17.58 30.38
CA ALA A 659 -7.66 16.94 31.61
C ALA A 659 -7.74 17.87 32.84
N LEU A 660 -7.46 19.16 32.66
CA LEU A 660 -7.51 20.18 33.73
C LEU A 660 -8.95 20.59 34.07
N GLU A 661 -9.85 20.61 33.10
CA GLU A 661 -11.28 20.90 33.30
C GLU A 661 -12.06 19.74 33.93
N GLY A 662 -11.39 18.62 34.20
CA GLY A 662 -11.99 17.46 34.87
C GLY A 662 -12.90 16.63 33.97
N ALA A 663 -12.68 16.65 32.64
CA ALA A 663 -13.36 15.72 31.75
C ALA A 663 -13.13 14.28 32.19
N ASP A 664 -14.15 13.41 32.06
CA ASP A 664 -13.98 11.99 32.36
C ASP A 664 -13.04 11.35 31.33
N LEU A 665 -11.79 11.18 31.75
CA LEU A 665 -10.73 10.53 30.98
C LEU A 665 -10.53 9.08 31.42
N ALA A 666 -11.46 8.48 32.18
CA ALA A 666 -11.40 7.08 32.51
C ALA A 666 -11.50 6.21 31.23
N PRO A 667 -10.73 5.11 31.13
CA PRO A 667 -10.90 4.17 30.04
C PRO A 667 -12.31 3.55 30.11
N PRO A 668 -13.03 3.40 28.98
CA PRO A 668 -14.28 2.67 28.96
C PRO A 668 -14.04 1.21 29.35
N SER A 669 -14.99 0.62 30.08
CA SER A 669 -14.95 -0.82 30.38
C SER A 669 -14.99 -1.62 29.06
N PRO A 670 -14.19 -2.70 28.93
CA PRO A 670 -14.30 -3.56 27.76
C PRO A 670 -15.72 -4.15 27.69
N PRO A 671 -16.32 -4.31 26.51
CA PRO A 671 -17.56 -5.07 26.38
C PRO A 671 -17.36 -6.48 26.94
N PRO A 672 -18.40 -7.13 27.48
CA PRO A 672 -18.28 -8.51 27.98
C PRO A 672 -17.91 -9.43 26.81
N ASN A 673 -16.63 -9.81 26.73
CA ASN A 673 -16.14 -10.68 25.67
C ASN A 673 -16.55 -12.14 25.94
N ASN A 674 -17.04 -12.81 24.90
CA ASN A 674 -17.07 -14.26 24.78
C ASN A 674 -15.63 -14.77 24.98
N HIS A 675 -15.36 -15.29 26.18
CA HIS A 675 -14.12 -15.96 26.48
C HIS A 675 -14.10 -17.26 25.65
N HIS A 676 -13.26 -17.32 24.63
CA HIS A 676 -12.63 -18.59 24.31
C HIS A 676 -11.60 -18.81 25.41
N LEU A 677 -12.05 -19.44 26.50
CA LEU A 677 -11.19 -20.07 27.49
C LEU A 677 -10.22 -20.97 26.72
N ASN A 678 -8.93 -20.63 26.73
CA ASN A 678 -7.88 -21.52 26.29
C ASN A 678 -7.45 -22.31 27.53
N PRO A 679 -7.84 -23.58 27.68
CA PRO A 679 -7.49 -24.38 28.85
C PRO A 679 -6.06 -24.89 28.68
N ALA A 680 -5.09 -24.00 28.85
CA ALA A 680 -3.68 -24.36 28.86
C ALA A 680 -2.86 -23.30 29.58
N PHE A 681 -3.19 -22.97 30.84
CA PHE A 681 -2.24 -22.42 31.81
C PHE A 681 -2.87 -22.41 33.21
N GLU A 682 -3.09 -23.60 33.77
CA GLU A 682 -3.04 -23.81 35.22
C GLU A 682 -2.08 -24.98 35.47
N GLY A 683 -0.95 -24.70 36.12
CA GLY A 683 0.01 -25.71 36.53
C GLY A 683 1.41 -25.14 36.77
N GLY A 684 1.67 -24.72 38.00
CA GLY A 684 3.03 -24.45 38.48
C GLY A 684 3.10 -23.34 39.53
N GLY A 685 2.55 -23.62 40.71
CA GLY A 685 3.04 -23.02 41.95
C GLY A 685 4.36 -23.64 42.39
#